data_AF-A0AAU5FS38-F1
#
_entry.id   AF-A0AAU5FS38-F1
#
_cell.length_a   1.000
_cell.length_b   1.000
_cell.length_c   1.000
_cell.angle_alpha   90.00
_cell.angle_beta   90.00
_cell.angle_gamma   90.00
#
_symmetry.space_group_name_H-M   'P 1'
#
loop_
_entity.id
_entity.type
_entity.pdbx_description
1 polymer ?
#
loop_
_entity_poly.entity_id
_entity_poly.type
_entity_poly.pdbx_seq_one_letter_code
_entity_poly.pdbx_strand_id
1 'polypeptide(L)'
;MPNPTTVKLLEALRLSGVPNSRLPSAHTLDQLSISPEELRTALQTCCPGRVHVTGTLDRRLVLLERLDSRWVVADLSGRPHITRKWPGWLDGHLHLDDSEGWLSLADLDAYASTRLSRPVVLLAALYHPEHFPLPRFPLGISDVARAARSTLMGTVSLADMQLGLTLDDLIARISTTRPDILGVSATFGQHDLLTELLDSAFSLADPPVVVVGGSLTARNEKLLLDRYSDLLVARAGGEATIAGLLAHWHGDIELNGVPALGYNGAARGGALSITRRRTAKPPARDSAKDIFPELDLLPATFEHHGVAQLETSRGCTNFCSFCPRGHKGTWSGAVPDGLPWMLAEMRQVYERYPEISKTLYLVDEEFIGREPGAVTRALEVGRTLEEAGFAWESSCRVDQVVDPGHGEAWHVERARMWRLLVDRGMRRMLFGVESGVDTVLEQFNKETTGEQNALAIRSLSALGIPTRFTYITFDHLMSLEELKATHAFQGRTDLLLHPQPGMSAEEIVRGVRDEAFVAQHAVGRALRTGISYMLVSMECLIGAAYTRKVEEAGLAGATRPSMGRVDARFADWRIGVASGWAQRWVDRNFSLDYTLKSLEKILDGSPRRAVRAARVVLKDAAYTVLGAMITAIEAQPPTAGDPREEMALSQHIEAILTAEIDRLRGRMADTVSDVAGVLVSDHARMLVREHSRWESATGWRLINAADPCGT
;
A
#
# COMPACT_ATOMS: atom_id res chain seq x y z
N MET A 1 -25.47 -13.76 -20.74
CA MET A 1 -26.50 -14.17 -19.77
C MET A 1 -26.34 -13.31 -18.54
N PRO A 2 -27.42 -12.89 -17.86
CA PRO A 2 -27.33 -12.05 -16.66
C PRO A 2 -26.54 -12.75 -15.54
N ASN A 3 -25.85 -11.98 -14.70
CA ASN A 3 -25.14 -12.54 -13.54
C ASN A 3 -26.16 -13.28 -12.63
N PRO A 4 -25.82 -14.47 -12.06
CA PRO A 4 -26.67 -15.15 -11.09
C PRO A 4 -27.19 -14.26 -9.96
N THR A 5 -26.38 -13.31 -9.49
CA THR A 5 -26.76 -12.29 -8.48
C THR A 5 -27.93 -11.43 -8.95
N THR A 6 -27.91 -11.00 -10.21
CA THR A 6 -28.96 -10.17 -10.80
C THR A 6 -30.27 -10.93 -11.00
N VAL A 7 -30.19 -12.21 -11.38
CA VAL A 7 -31.39 -13.06 -11.49
C VAL A 7 -32.10 -13.16 -10.14
N LYS A 8 -31.35 -13.41 -9.07
CA LYS A 8 -31.87 -13.47 -7.69
C LYS A 8 -32.47 -12.14 -7.25
N LEU A 9 -31.80 -11.02 -7.56
CA LEU A 9 -32.30 -9.69 -7.23
C LEU A 9 -33.62 -9.38 -7.94
N LEU A 10 -33.74 -9.72 -9.23
CA LEU A 10 -34.99 -9.54 -9.98
C LEU A 10 -36.13 -10.38 -9.39
N GLU A 11 -35.84 -11.58 -8.89
CA GLU A 11 -36.83 -12.41 -8.20
C GLU A 11 -37.26 -11.80 -6.86
N ALA A 12 -36.32 -11.27 -6.06
CA ALA A 12 -36.63 -10.55 -4.84
C ALA A 12 -37.50 -9.31 -5.09
N LEU A 13 -37.23 -8.55 -6.17
CA LEU A 13 -38.02 -7.39 -6.56
C LEU A 13 -39.45 -7.75 -6.98
N ARG A 14 -39.64 -8.89 -7.68
CA ARG A 14 -40.98 -9.37 -8.00
C ARG A 14 -41.74 -9.76 -6.73
N LEU A 15 -41.08 -10.43 -5.79
CA LEU A 15 -41.67 -10.83 -4.52
C LEU A 15 -42.04 -9.62 -3.62
N SER A 16 -41.33 -8.49 -3.76
CA SER A 16 -41.64 -7.26 -3.04
C SER A 16 -42.80 -6.46 -3.65
N GLY A 17 -43.35 -6.93 -4.77
CA GLY A 17 -44.48 -6.31 -5.46
C GLY A 17 -44.09 -5.25 -6.49
N VAL A 18 -42.82 -5.17 -6.89
CA VAL A 18 -42.40 -4.28 -8.00
C VAL A 18 -42.94 -4.83 -9.32
N PRO A 19 -43.73 -4.06 -10.09
CA PRO A 19 -44.28 -4.53 -11.35
C PRO A 19 -43.18 -4.69 -12.41
N ASN A 20 -43.33 -5.68 -13.30
CA ASN A 20 -42.34 -5.98 -14.34
C ASN A 20 -41.94 -4.76 -15.20
N SER A 21 -42.86 -3.81 -15.41
CA SER A 21 -42.61 -2.57 -16.18
C SER A 21 -41.73 -1.56 -15.46
N ARG A 22 -41.47 -1.73 -14.16
CA ARG A 22 -40.60 -0.86 -13.34
C ARG A 22 -39.32 -1.56 -12.90
N LEU A 23 -39.10 -2.81 -13.30
CA LEU A 23 -37.87 -3.51 -12.97
C LEU A 23 -36.68 -2.86 -13.68
N PRO A 24 -35.57 -2.57 -12.98
CA PRO A 24 -34.34 -2.13 -13.63
C PRO A 24 -33.84 -3.17 -14.63
N SER A 25 -33.12 -2.72 -15.65
CA SER A 25 -32.53 -3.65 -16.62
C SER A 25 -31.50 -4.55 -15.94
N ALA A 26 -31.39 -5.80 -16.40
CA ALA A 26 -30.40 -6.74 -15.85
C ALA A 26 -28.97 -6.20 -15.98
N HIS A 27 -28.67 -5.52 -17.10
CA HIS A 27 -27.38 -4.89 -17.32
C HIS A 27 -27.08 -3.79 -16.28
N THR A 28 -28.07 -2.96 -15.96
CA THR A 28 -27.94 -1.94 -14.91
C THR A 28 -27.68 -2.59 -13.56
N LEU A 29 -28.41 -3.64 -13.19
CA LEU A 29 -28.22 -4.33 -11.92
C LEU A 29 -26.85 -5.02 -11.81
N ASP A 30 -26.35 -5.62 -12.91
CA ASP A 30 -25.02 -6.23 -12.99
C ASP A 30 -23.88 -5.21 -12.74
N GLN A 31 -24.09 -3.95 -13.14
CA GLN A 31 -23.12 -2.89 -12.93
C GLN A 31 -23.13 -2.41 -11.47
N LEU A 32 -24.31 -2.21 -10.91
CA LEU A 32 -24.50 -1.63 -9.57
C LEU A 32 -24.29 -2.65 -8.45
N SER A 33 -24.33 -3.96 -8.71
CA SER A 33 -24.30 -5.00 -7.67
C SER A 33 -23.04 -4.99 -6.79
N ILE A 34 -21.95 -4.38 -7.28
CA ILE A 34 -20.68 -4.24 -6.56
C ILE A 34 -20.72 -3.11 -5.53
N SER A 35 -21.52 -2.07 -5.77
CA SER A 35 -21.66 -0.88 -4.92
C SER A 35 -22.99 -0.90 -4.17
N PRO A 36 -22.99 -1.12 -2.84
CA PRO A 36 -24.23 -1.23 -2.07
C PRO A 36 -25.03 0.06 -2.03
N GLU A 37 -24.33 1.19 -2.04
CA GLU A 37 -24.93 2.52 -2.04
C GLU A 37 -25.67 2.80 -3.35
N GLU A 38 -25.02 2.53 -4.48
CA GLU A 38 -25.60 2.69 -5.82
C GLU A 38 -26.75 1.71 -6.02
N LEU A 39 -26.57 0.44 -5.62
CA LEU A 39 -27.62 -0.55 -5.68
C LEU A 39 -28.84 -0.13 -4.86
N ARG A 40 -28.63 0.27 -3.60
CA ARG A 40 -29.72 0.76 -2.74
C ARG A 40 -30.45 1.93 -3.37
N THR A 41 -29.71 2.90 -3.90
CA THR A 41 -30.27 4.10 -4.54
C THR A 41 -31.14 3.73 -5.73
N ALA A 42 -30.65 2.85 -6.61
CA ALA A 42 -31.42 2.36 -7.75
C ALA A 42 -32.69 1.62 -7.31
N LEU A 43 -32.58 0.73 -6.32
CA LEU A 43 -33.72 -0.04 -5.82
C LEU A 43 -34.77 0.87 -5.14
N GLN A 44 -34.36 1.93 -4.44
CA GLN A 44 -35.27 2.91 -3.84
C GLN A 44 -36.14 3.63 -4.86
N THR A 45 -35.70 3.77 -6.11
CA THR A 45 -36.50 4.42 -7.17
C THR A 45 -37.67 3.57 -7.66
N CYS A 46 -37.60 2.24 -7.51
CA CYS A 46 -38.62 1.31 -8.02
C CYS A 46 -39.42 0.60 -6.92
N CYS A 47 -38.85 0.43 -5.73
CA CYS A 47 -39.49 -0.27 -4.61
C CYS A 47 -40.58 0.57 -3.93
N PRO A 48 -41.68 -0.06 -3.48
CA PRO A 48 -42.81 0.67 -2.87
C PRO A 48 -42.55 1.13 -1.42
N GLY A 49 -41.63 0.49 -0.70
CA GLY A 49 -41.28 0.80 0.68
C GLY A 49 -39.78 1.04 0.88
N ARG A 50 -39.34 1.01 2.15
CA ARG A 50 -37.92 1.14 2.51
C ARG A 50 -37.07 0.02 1.91
N VAL A 51 -35.80 0.36 1.65
CA VAL A 51 -34.80 -0.54 1.08
C VAL A 51 -33.53 -0.50 1.92
N HIS A 52 -33.05 -1.67 2.33
CA HIS A 52 -31.74 -1.85 2.92
C HIS A 52 -30.89 -2.77 2.05
N VAL A 53 -29.65 -2.37 1.79
CA VAL A 53 -28.63 -3.18 1.13
C VAL A 53 -27.41 -3.21 2.04
N THR A 54 -27.06 -4.38 2.56
CA THR A 54 -26.03 -4.54 3.60
C THR A 54 -25.30 -5.88 3.45
N GLY A 55 -24.44 -6.24 4.41
CA GLY A 55 -23.59 -7.42 4.35
C GLY A 55 -22.36 -7.22 3.46
N THR A 56 -21.48 -8.20 3.46
CA THR A 56 -20.27 -8.19 2.62
C THR A 56 -20.58 -8.62 1.19
N LEU A 57 -19.68 -8.35 0.25
CA LEU A 57 -19.86 -8.69 -1.17
C LEU A 57 -20.22 -10.18 -1.40
N ASP A 58 -19.60 -11.10 -0.66
CA ASP A 58 -19.86 -12.55 -0.75
C ASP A 58 -21.18 -13.00 -0.12
N ARG A 59 -21.81 -12.16 0.73
CA ARG A 59 -23.06 -12.44 1.44
C ARG A 59 -23.99 -11.22 1.40
N ARG A 60 -24.06 -10.53 0.25
CA ARG A 60 -24.85 -9.32 0.07
C ARG A 60 -26.31 -9.58 0.40
N LEU A 61 -26.86 -8.80 1.33
CA LEU A 61 -28.26 -8.90 1.77
C LEU A 61 -29.06 -7.72 1.25
N VAL A 62 -30.23 -8.01 0.70
CA VAL A 62 -31.22 -7.02 0.30
C VAL A 62 -32.48 -7.23 1.10
N LEU A 63 -32.96 -6.18 1.76
CA LEU A 63 -34.25 -6.15 2.45
C LEU A 63 -35.15 -5.11 1.79
N LEU A 64 -36.32 -5.54 1.33
CA LEU A 64 -37.30 -4.71 0.63
C LEU A 64 -38.61 -4.70 1.40
N GLU A 65 -39.04 -3.55 1.88
CA GLU A 65 -40.33 -3.39 2.54
C GLU A 65 -41.46 -3.41 1.50
N ARG A 66 -42.49 -4.18 1.80
CA ARG A 66 -43.71 -4.30 1.01
C ARG A 66 -44.78 -3.33 1.52
N LEU A 67 -45.82 -3.13 0.72
CA LEU A 67 -46.97 -2.30 1.09
C LEU A 67 -47.79 -2.85 2.27
N ASP A 68 -47.65 -4.15 2.57
CA ASP A 68 -48.28 -4.82 3.72
C ASP A 68 -47.40 -4.80 4.97
N SER A 69 -46.35 -3.96 5.00
CA SER A 69 -45.37 -3.84 6.09
C SER A 69 -44.51 -5.09 6.35
N ARG A 70 -44.65 -6.13 5.52
CA ARG A 70 -43.74 -7.28 5.53
C ARG A 70 -42.47 -6.96 4.75
N TRP A 71 -41.43 -7.74 4.99
CA TRP A 71 -40.14 -7.58 4.32
C TRP A 71 -39.86 -8.76 3.41
N VAL A 72 -39.26 -8.48 2.25
CA VAL A 72 -38.56 -9.48 1.45
C VAL A 72 -37.09 -9.45 1.85
N VAL A 73 -36.53 -10.58 2.26
CA VAL A 73 -35.13 -10.73 2.67
C VAL A 73 -34.43 -11.69 1.71
N ALA A 74 -33.45 -11.18 0.98
CA ALA A 74 -32.72 -11.93 -0.05
C ALA A 74 -31.21 -11.94 0.24
N ASP A 75 -30.62 -13.12 0.39
CA ASP A 75 -29.17 -13.33 0.37
C ASP A 75 -28.73 -13.58 -1.08
N LEU A 76 -28.12 -12.57 -1.70
CA LEU A 76 -27.78 -12.61 -3.12
C LEU A 76 -26.66 -13.60 -3.46
N SER A 77 -25.94 -14.12 -2.46
CA SER A 77 -25.06 -15.28 -2.66
C SER A 77 -25.84 -16.51 -3.12
N GLY A 78 -27.14 -16.57 -2.84
CA GLY A 78 -28.01 -17.73 -3.07
C GLY A 78 -27.89 -18.82 -2.02
N ARG A 79 -27.13 -18.58 -0.93
CA ARG A 79 -27.04 -19.49 0.20
C ARG A 79 -28.25 -19.34 1.12
N PRO A 80 -28.71 -20.42 1.77
CA PRO A 80 -29.77 -20.36 2.77
C PRO A 80 -29.49 -19.36 3.89
N HIS A 81 -30.52 -18.66 4.37
CA HIS A 81 -30.41 -17.73 5.50
C HIS A 81 -29.88 -18.40 6.77
N ILE A 82 -30.18 -19.67 7.01
CA ILE A 82 -29.69 -20.43 8.17
C ILE A 82 -28.16 -20.61 8.17
N THR A 83 -27.50 -20.51 7.01
CA THR A 83 -26.03 -20.58 6.91
C THR A 83 -25.34 -19.25 7.20
N ARG A 84 -26.12 -18.18 7.40
CA ARG A 84 -25.58 -16.87 7.77
C ARG A 84 -25.34 -16.83 9.27
N LYS A 85 -24.19 -16.29 9.65
CA LYS A 85 -23.96 -15.88 11.03
C LYS A 85 -24.67 -14.55 11.27
N TRP A 86 -25.92 -14.61 11.73
CA TRP A 86 -26.67 -13.41 12.10
C TRP A 86 -26.06 -12.77 13.36
N PRO A 87 -25.92 -11.43 13.41
CA PRO A 87 -25.49 -10.74 14.62
C PRO A 87 -26.58 -10.83 15.68
N GLY A 88 -26.20 -11.04 16.95
CA GLY A 88 -27.15 -11.30 18.03
C GLY A 88 -28.12 -10.16 18.34
N TRP A 89 -27.86 -8.94 17.87
CA TRP A 89 -28.85 -7.84 17.98
C TRP A 89 -30.08 -8.05 17.11
N LEU A 90 -30.06 -8.98 16.14
CA LEU A 90 -31.25 -9.34 15.37
C LEU A 90 -32.13 -10.40 16.06
N ASP A 91 -31.66 -10.99 17.17
CA ASP A 91 -32.40 -12.03 17.88
C ASP A 91 -33.74 -11.49 18.39
N GLY A 92 -34.84 -12.08 17.93
CA GLY A 92 -36.20 -11.64 18.27
C GLY A 92 -36.70 -10.41 17.50
N HIS A 93 -35.87 -9.78 16.67
CA HIS A 93 -36.20 -8.56 15.91
C HIS A 93 -36.34 -8.79 14.39
N LEU A 94 -35.84 -9.93 13.88
CA LEU A 94 -36.06 -10.43 12.52
C LEU A 94 -36.60 -11.86 12.58
N HIS A 95 -37.78 -12.08 12.00
CA HIS A 95 -38.40 -13.40 11.89
C HIS A 95 -38.57 -13.75 10.42
N LEU A 96 -37.85 -14.77 9.95
CA LEU A 96 -37.94 -15.26 8.57
C LEU A 96 -39.01 -16.36 8.47
N ASP A 97 -39.88 -16.29 7.47
CA ASP A 97 -40.83 -17.38 7.15
C ASP A 97 -40.11 -18.65 6.70
N ASP A 98 -39.00 -18.50 5.96
CA ASP A 98 -38.17 -19.59 5.44
C ASP A 98 -36.68 -19.29 5.66
N SER A 99 -36.06 -19.98 6.62
CA SER A 99 -34.62 -19.90 6.86
C SER A 99 -33.79 -20.84 5.97
N GLU A 100 -34.40 -21.84 5.35
CA GLU A 100 -33.74 -22.81 4.47
C GLU A 100 -33.58 -22.27 3.04
N GLY A 101 -34.38 -21.26 2.66
CA GLY A 101 -34.25 -20.49 1.42
C GLY A 101 -33.21 -19.37 1.48
N TRP A 102 -32.77 -18.91 0.30
CA TRP A 102 -32.01 -17.66 0.13
C TRP A 102 -32.91 -16.43 0.03
N LEU A 103 -34.21 -16.64 -0.20
CA LEU A 103 -35.25 -15.63 -0.34
C LEU A 103 -36.39 -15.98 0.60
N SER A 104 -36.79 -15.03 1.44
CA SER A 104 -37.87 -15.24 2.42
C SER A 104 -38.71 -13.98 2.56
N LEU A 105 -39.98 -14.16 2.92
CA LEU A 105 -40.73 -13.10 3.60
C LEU A 105 -40.32 -13.05 5.07
N ALA A 106 -40.45 -11.89 5.69
CA ALA A 106 -40.03 -11.69 7.06
C ALA A 106 -40.83 -10.60 7.75
N ASP A 107 -40.88 -10.70 9.08
CA ASP A 107 -41.25 -9.60 9.95
C ASP A 107 -39.98 -8.97 10.53
N LEU A 108 -39.86 -7.66 10.40
CA LEU A 108 -38.73 -6.87 10.86
C LEU A 108 -39.29 -5.68 11.65
N ASP A 109 -38.91 -5.57 12.92
CA ASP A 109 -39.43 -4.51 13.76
C ASP A 109 -38.70 -3.16 13.59
N ALA A 110 -39.19 -2.13 14.29
CA ALA A 110 -38.62 -0.79 14.22
C ALA A 110 -37.19 -0.72 14.78
N TYR A 111 -36.85 -1.57 15.76
CA TYR A 111 -35.51 -1.61 16.34
C TYR A 111 -34.50 -2.12 15.31
N ALA A 112 -34.79 -3.26 14.65
CA ALA A 112 -33.90 -3.80 13.64
C ALA A 112 -33.85 -2.92 12.39
N SER A 113 -34.97 -2.37 11.94
CA SER A 113 -34.98 -1.42 10.81
C SER A 113 -34.12 -0.17 11.07
N THR A 114 -34.12 0.34 12.32
CA THR A 114 -33.27 1.47 12.72
C THR A 114 -31.79 1.06 12.74
N ARG A 115 -31.44 -0.08 13.34
CA ARG A 115 -30.05 -0.58 13.36
C ARG A 115 -29.51 -0.93 11.98
N LEU A 116 -30.35 -1.37 11.04
CA LEU A 116 -29.96 -1.60 9.65
C LEU A 116 -29.73 -0.31 8.85
N SER A 117 -30.25 0.83 9.31
CA SER A 117 -30.11 2.13 8.63
C SER A 117 -29.11 3.06 9.29
N ARG A 118 -28.82 2.85 10.58
CA ARG A 118 -27.92 3.70 11.38
C ARG A 118 -26.81 2.90 12.07
N PRO A 119 -25.61 3.47 12.24
CA PRO A 119 -25.19 4.81 11.79
C PRO A 119 -24.98 4.90 10.25
N VAL A 120 -25.00 6.12 9.72
CA VAL A 120 -24.47 6.45 8.39
C VAL A 120 -22.98 6.68 8.52
N VAL A 121 -22.18 5.84 7.86
CA VAL A 121 -20.71 5.88 7.89
C VAL A 121 -20.18 6.36 6.55
N LEU A 122 -19.27 7.33 6.59
CA LEU A 122 -18.45 7.71 5.45
C LEU A 122 -16.99 7.34 5.75
N LEU A 123 -16.38 6.53 4.90
CA LEU A 123 -14.94 6.24 4.94
C LEU A 123 -14.25 6.95 3.78
N ALA A 124 -13.35 7.87 4.10
CA ALA A 124 -12.63 8.69 3.13
C ALA A 124 -11.14 8.38 3.11
N ALA A 125 -10.55 8.22 1.92
CA ALA A 125 -9.11 8.16 1.72
C ALA A 125 -8.60 9.50 1.18
N LEU A 126 -7.64 10.11 1.91
CA LEU A 126 -7.03 11.37 1.48
C LEU A 126 -5.92 11.11 0.47
N TYR A 127 -5.70 12.07 -0.43
CA TYR A 127 -4.66 11.95 -1.45
C TYR A 127 -4.31 13.27 -2.13
N HIS A 128 -3.03 13.45 -2.46
CA HIS A 128 -2.53 14.49 -3.36
C HIS A 128 -2.28 13.90 -4.75
N PRO A 129 -3.27 13.90 -5.66
CA PRO A 129 -3.15 13.27 -7.00
C PRO A 129 -2.04 13.89 -7.86
N GLU A 130 -1.68 15.15 -7.62
CA GLU A 130 -0.57 15.86 -8.28
C GLU A 130 0.80 15.25 -7.98
N HIS A 131 0.97 14.64 -6.80
CA HIS A 131 2.24 14.02 -6.39
C HIS A 131 2.32 12.55 -6.82
N PHE A 132 1.18 11.87 -6.91
CA PHE A 132 1.11 10.45 -7.21
C PHE A 132 -0.01 10.11 -8.22
N PRO A 133 0.16 10.45 -9.51
CA PRO A 133 -0.92 10.46 -10.50
C PRO A 133 -1.47 9.08 -10.92
N LEU A 134 -1.01 7.97 -10.32
CA LEU A 134 -1.50 6.64 -10.65
C LEU A 134 -2.34 6.09 -9.49
N PRO A 135 -3.68 6.09 -9.62
CA PRO A 135 -4.59 5.58 -8.61
C PRO A 135 -4.30 4.12 -8.28
N ARG A 136 -4.51 3.77 -7.01
CA ARG A 136 -4.39 2.39 -6.53
C ARG A 136 -5.64 2.06 -5.74
N PHE A 137 -6.17 0.88 -5.99
CA PHE A 137 -7.37 0.41 -5.32
C PHE A 137 -7.21 0.50 -3.78
N PRO A 138 -8.07 1.27 -3.07
CA PRO A 138 -7.77 1.71 -1.72
C PRO A 138 -8.16 0.69 -0.65
N LEU A 139 -7.29 -0.31 -0.43
CA LEU A 139 -7.51 -1.35 0.59
C LEU A 139 -7.78 -0.80 1.99
N GLY A 140 -7.12 0.30 2.37
CA GLY A 140 -7.23 0.88 3.71
C GLY A 140 -8.65 1.30 4.12
N ILE A 141 -9.53 1.63 3.17
CA ILE A 141 -10.96 1.89 3.44
C ILE A 141 -11.86 0.74 2.98
N SER A 142 -11.43 -0.05 2.00
CA SER A 142 -12.21 -1.16 1.44
C SER A 142 -12.30 -2.35 2.40
N ASP A 143 -11.20 -2.67 3.11
CA ASP A 143 -11.16 -3.72 4.13
C ASP A 143 -11.99 -3.31 5.36
N VAL A 144 -11.90 -2.03 5.74
CA VAL A 144 -12.68 -1.45 6.84
C VAL A 144 -14.17 -1.43 6.51
N ALA A 145 -14.55 -1.12 5.27
CA ALA A 145 -15.94 -1.24 4.83
C ALA A 145 -16.46 -2.67 4.92
N ARG A 146 -15.65 -3.67 4.57
CA ARG A 146 -16.03 -5.08 4.73
C ARG A 146 -16.35 -5.41 6.19
N ALA A 147 -15.46 -5.03 7.10
CA ALA A 147 -15.63 -5.25 8.53
C ALA A 147 -16.89 -4.55 9.05
N ALA A 148 -17.11 -3.29 8.68
CA ALA A 148 -18.31 -2.54 9.06
C ALA A 148 -19.59 -3.22 8.54
N ARG A 149 -19.63 -3.59 7.25
CA ARG A 149 -20.79 -4.24 6.62
C ARG A 149 -21.08 -5.63 7.17
N SER A 150 -20.07 -6.35 7.65
CA SER A 150 -20.24 -7.66 8.28
C SER A 150 -21.08 -7.62 9.57
N THR A 151 -21.15 -6.46 10.24
CA THR A 151 -21.95 -6.27 11.46
C THR A 151 -23.46 -6.15 11.18
N LEU A 152 -23.82 -5.90 9.91
CA LEU A 152 -25.15 -5.52 9.46
C LEU A 152 -25.72 -4.26 10.14
N MET A 153 -24.87 -3.44 10.78
CA MET A 153 -25.27 -2.18 11.41
C MET A 153 -25.00 -1.00 10.46
N GLY A 154 -26.04 -0.21 10.21
CA GLY A 154 -25.91 1.03 9.48
C GLY A 154 -25.64 0.90 7.98
N THR A 155 -25.20 2.01 7.40
CA THR A 155 -24.84 2.12 5.98
C THR A 155 -23.42 2.64 5.85
N VAL A 156 -22.68 2.16 4.86
CA VAL A 156 -21.26 2.51 4.67
C VAL A 156 -21.04 2.96 3.24
N SER A 157 -20.58 4.19 3.09
CA SER A 157 -20.18 4.83 1.83
C SER A 157 -18.67 5.07 1.80
N LEU A 158 -18.09 5.05 0.61
CA LEU A 158 -16.66 5.25 0.40
C LEU A 158 -16.40 6.53 -0.41
N ALA A 159 -15.26 7.16 -0.16
CA ALA A 159 -14.73 8.30 -0.90
C ALA A 159 -13.21 8.17 -1.04
N ASP A 160 -12.68 8.36 -2.25
CA ASP A 160 -11.23 8.31 -2.49
C ASP A 160 -10.80 9.48 -3.37
N MET A 161 -9.92 10.34 -2.84
CA MET A 161 -9.37 11.49 -3.55
C MET A 161 -8.49 11.10 -4.76
N GLN A 162 -8.01 9.85 -4.83
CA GLN A 162 -7.31 9.34 -6.03
C GLN A 162 -8.21 9.34 -7.28
N LEU A 163 -9.53 9.36 -7.11
CA LEU A 163 -10.53 9.22 -8.18
C LEU A 163 -11.15 10.57 -8.59
N GLY A 164 -10.40 11.66 -8.42
CA GLY A 164 -10.80 12.99 -8.86
C GLY A 164 -11.67 13.78 -7.88
N LEU A 165 -11.95 13.23 -6.69
CA LEU A 165 -12.62 13.95 -5.61
C LEU A 165 -11.66 14.96 -4.97
N THR A 166 -12.04 16.24 -4.93
CA THR A 166 -11.26 17.27 -4.23
C THR A 166 -11.55 17.30 -2.72
N LEU A 167 -10.70 17.97 -1.95
CA LEU A 167 -10.95 18.18 -0.52
C LEU A 167 -12.24 18.97 -0.29
N ASP A 168 -12.48 20.01 -1.10
CA ASP A 168 -13.71 20.83 -1.04
C ASP A 168 -14.96 19.98 -1.31
N ASP A 169 -14.92 19.09 -2.31
CA ASP A 169 -16.02 18.16 -2.59
C ASP A 169 -16.30 17.23 -1.40
N LEU A 170 -15.24 16.74 -0.75
CA LEU A 170 -15.35 15.88 0.43
C LEU A 170 -15.95 16.64 1.62
N ILE A 171 -15.52 17.87 1.88
CA ILE A 171 -16.06 18.74 2.95
C ILE A 171 -17.55 19.05 2.66
N ALA A 172 -17.88 19.37 1.41
CA ALA A 172 -19.26 19.61 0.97
C ALA A 172 -20.13 18.36 1.14
N ARG A 173 -19.59 17.17 0.82
CA ARG A 173 -20.26 15.88 1.04
C ARG A 173 -20.54 15.68 2.52
N ILE A 174 -19.54 15.81 3.40
CA ILE A 174 -19.71 15.64 4.86
C ILE A 174 -20.76 16.60 5.41
N SER A 175 -20.72 17.87 4.99
CA SER A 175 -21.68 18.89 5.44
C SER A 175 -23.11 18.61 4.97
N THR A 176 -23.26 18.05 3.77
CA THR A 176 -24.57 17.73 3.17
C THR A 176 -25.14 16.42 3.73
N THR A 177 -24.35 15.36 3.75
CA THR A 177 -24.79 14.02 4.16
C THR A 177 -24.86 13.87 5.67
N ARG A 178 -24.12 14.69 6.43
CA ARG A 178 -23.98 14.62 7.90
C ARG A 178 -23.85 13.17 8.38
N PRO A 179 -22.73 12.50 8.05
CA PRO A 179 -22.53 11.12 8.49
C PRO A 179 -22.55 11.09 10.03
N ASP A 180 -23.00 9.98 10.60
CA ASP A 180 -22.94 9.77 12.05
C ASP A 180 -21.50 9.40 12.48
N ILE A 181 -20.76 8.72 11.60
CA ILE A 181 -19.34 8.38 11.78
C ILE A 181 -18.54 8.75 10.52
N LEU A 182 -17.46 9.50 10.70
CA LEU A 182 -16.48 9.82 9.66
C LEU A 182 -15.18 9.06 9.94
N GLY A 183 -14.86 8.08 9.09
CA GLY A 183 -13.58 7.40 9.08
C GLY A 183 -12.65 8.00 8.03
N VAL A 184 -11.43 8.39 8.42
CA VAL A 184 -10.47 9.00 7.48
C VAL A 184 -9.17 8.19 7.46
N SER A 185 -8.82 7.66 6.28
CA SER A 185 -7.53 7.03 6.03
C SER A 185 -6.54 8.07 5.51
N ALA A 186 -5.45 8.30 6.26
CA ALA A 186 -4.37 9.18 5.86
C ALA A 186 -2.99 8.49 5.91
N THR A 187 -2.25 8.65 4.82
CA THR A 187 -0.89 8.14 4.62
C THR A 187 0.10 9.31 4.47
N PHE A 188 1.38 9.00 4.26
CA PHE A 188 2.44 10.02 4.21
C PHE A 188 2.15 11.12 3.18
N GLY A 189 2.46 12.35 3.55
CA GLY A 189 2.27 13.55 2.74
C GLY A 189 0.89 14.19 2.84
N GLN A 190 -0.03 13.68 3.67
CA GLN A 190 -1.45 14.09 3.68
C GLN A 190 -1.88 14.80 4.97
N HIS A 191 -0.93 15.33 5.75
CA HIS A 191 -1.25 15.93 7.06
C HIS A 191 -2.04 17.22 6.93
N ASP A 192 -1.71 18.03 5.93
CA ASP A 192 -2.41 19.26 5.56
C ASP A 192 -3.89 18.98 5.26
N LEU A 193 -4.17 18.09 4.29
CA LEU A 193 -5.52 17.66 3.92
C LEU A 193 -6.28 17.12 5.13
N LEU A 194 -5.60 16.32 5.95
CA LEU A 194 -6.19 15.75 7.16
C LEU A 194 -6.59 16.86 8.13
N THR A 195 -5.71 17.82 8.42
CA THR A 195 -6.02 18.88 9.37
C THR A 195 -7.14 19.78 8.89
N GLU A 196 -7.16 20.15 7.61
CA GLU A 196 -8.20 21.00 7.04
C GLU A 196 -9.57 20.30 7.03
N LEU A 197 -9.60 19.00 6.71
CA LEU A 197 -10.81 18.19 6.82
C LEU A 197 -11.31 18.10 8.28
N LEU A 198 -10.40 17.87 9.23
CA LEU A 198 -10.75 17.77 10.65
C LEU A 198 -11.25 19.11 11.20
N ASP A 199 -10.60 20.23 10.87
CA ASP A 199 -11.07 21.57 11.22
C ASP A 199 -12.52 21.79 10.73
N SER A 200 -12.79 21.40 9.48
CA SER A 200 -14.13 21.52 8.88
C SER A 200 -15.16 20.61 9.56
N ALA A 201 -14.81 19.35 9.81
CA ALA A 201 -15.71 18.37 10.43
C ALA A 201 -16.06 18.74 11.89
N PHE A 202 -15.08 19.16 12.69
CA PHE A 202 -15.30 19.56 14.08
C PHE A 202 -15.95 20.95 14.22
N SER A 203 -15.96 21.77 13.16
CA SER A 203 -16.66 23.07 13.16
C SER A 203 -18.16 22.96 12.86
N LEU A 204 -18.67 21.76 12.53
CA LEU A 204 -20.10 21.55 12.34
C LEU A 204 -20.87 21.73 13.66
N ALA A 205 -22.13 22.17 13.56
CA ALA A 205 -22.99 22.32 14.74
C ALA A 205 -23.24 20.98 15.47
N ASP A 206 -23.23 19.89 14.71
CA ASP A 206 -23.34 18.51 15.20
C ASP A 206 -22.24 17.68 14.50
N PRO A 207 -21.00 17.66 15.05
CA PRO A 207 -19.90 16.93 14.45
C PRO A 207 -20.13 15.42 14.45
N PRO A 208 -19.71 14.69 13.39
CA PRO A 208 -19.70 13.23 13.40
C PRO A 208 -18.76 12.69 14.47
N VAL A 209 -18.91 11.41 14.83
CA VAL A 209 -17.81 10.69 15.49
C VAL A 209 -16.67 10.54 14.48
N VAL A 210 -15.53 11.19 14.74
CA VAL A 210 -14.38 11.16 13.83
C VAL A 210 -13.34 10.15 14.28
N VAL A 211 -13.01 9.21 13.40
CA VAL A 211 -11.91 8.25 13.58
C VAL A 211 -10.92 8.35 12.43
N VAL A 212 -9.64 8.50 12.75
CA VAL A 212 -8.56 8.55 11.76
C VAL A 212 -7.71 7.28 11.82
N GLY A 213 -7.28 6.78 10.66
CA GLY A 213 -6.47 5.59 10.52
C GLY A 213 -5.42 5.76 9.41
N GLY A 214 -4.58 4.75 9.25
CA GLY A 214 -3.48 4.78 8.29
C GLY A 214 -2.12 5.10 8.94
N SER A 215 -1.06 4.90 8.17
CA SER A 215 0.29 4.88 8.73
C SER A 215 0.73 6.27 9.25
N LEU A 216 0.22 7.37 8.68
CA LEU A 216 0.57 8.71 9.11
C LEU A 216 -0.04 9.04 10.48
N THR A 217 -1.33 8.71 10.65
CA THR A 217 -2.09 9.05 11.86
C THR A 217 -1.57 8.30 13.08
N ALA A 218 -1.15 7.04 12.91
CA ALA A 218 -0.50 6.27 13.97
C ALA A 218 0.81 6.93 14.47
N ARG A 219 1.53 7.63 13.59
CA ARG A 219 2.76 8.36 13.94
C ARG A 219 2.47 9.71 14.56
N ASN A 220 1.52 10.44 13.98
CA ASN A 220 1.12 11.78 14.42
C ASN A 220 0.07 11.76 15.54
N GLU A 221 -0.28 10.60 16.09
CA GLU A 221 -1.38 10.47 17.07
C GLU A 221 -1.28 11.50 18.19
N LYS A 222 -0.08 11.71 18.78
CA LYS A 222 0.08 12.72 19.83
C LYS A 222 -0.26 14.12 19.33
N LEU A 223 0.30 14.52 18.20
CA LEU A 223 0.06 15.83 17.60
C LEU A 223 -1.42 16.04 17.28
N LEU A 224 -2.07 15.02 16.73
CA LEU A 224 -3.49 15.06 16.36
C LEU A 224 -4.38 15.15 17.60
N LEU A 225 -4.12 14.35 18.65
CA LEU A 225 -4.91 14.37 19.90
C LEU A 225 -4.68 15.63 20.74
N ASP A 226 -3.49 16.25 20.66
CA ASP A 226 -3.20 17.53 21.30
C ASP A 226 -4.02 18.67 20.64
N ARG A 227 -4.30 18.59 19.33
CA ARG A 227 -5.08 19.59 18.58
C ARG A 227 -6.59 19.33 18.60
N TYR A 228 -7.00 18.07 18.51
CA TYR A 228 -8.41 17.66 18.40
C TYR A 228 -8.77 16.76 19.59
N SER A 229 -9.39 17.33 20.62
CA SER A 229 -9.60 16.64 21.89
C SER A 229 -10.49 15.40 21.79
N ASP A 230 -11.49 15.47 20.91
CA ASP A 230 -12.52 14.44 20.70
C ASP A 230 -12.20 13.47 19.54
N LEU A 231 -11.01 13.59 18.96
CA LEU A 231 -10.57 12.71 17.88
C LEU A 231 -10.29 11.30 18.37
N LEU A 232 -10.71 10.32 17.57
CA LEU A 232 -10.35 8.92 17.75
C LEU A 232 -9.27 8.50 16.72
N VAL A 233 -8.32 7.67 17.15
CA VAL A 233 -7.21 7.20 16.31
C VAL A 233 -7.18 5.67 16.29
N ALA A 234 -7.33 5.06 15.12
CA ALA A 234 -7.13 3.62 14.94
C ALA A 234 -5.62 3.31 14.97
N ARG A 235 -5.17 2.52 15.96
CA ARG A 235 -3.74 2.23 16.19
C ARG A 235 -3.23 0.96 15.48
N ALA A 236 -4.10 0.24 14.78
CA ALA A 236 -3.80 -1.00 14.06
C ALA A 236 -4.67 -1.09 12.79
N GLY A 237 -4.82 -2.30 12.22
CA GLY A 237 -5.85 -2.56 11.21
C GLY A 237 -7.23 -2.11 11.71
N GLY A 238 -7.96 -1.39 10.86
CA GLY A 238 -9.17 -0.66 11.25
C GLY A 238 -10.42 -1.52 11.41
N GLU A 239 -10.37 -2.81 11.07
CA GLU A 239 -11.54 -3.70 10.98
C GLU A 239 -12.22 -3.91 12.34
N ALA A 240 -11.45 -4.32 13.34
CA ALA A 240 -11.97 -4.53 14.68
C ALA A 240 -12.37 -3.19 15.34
N THR A 241 -11.67 -2.10 14.99
CA THR A 241 -11.98 -0.76 15.48
C THR A 241 -13.32 -0.26 14.95
N ILE A 242 -13.58 -0.35 13.63
CA ILE A 242 -14.84 0.12 13.07
C ILE A 242 -16.02 -0.72 13.56
N ALA A 243 -15.88 -2.05 13.64
CA ALA A 243 -16.93 -2.91 14.19
C ALA A 243 -17.24 -2.58 15.66
N GLY A 244 -16.21 -2.31 16.46
CA GLY A 244 -16.38 -1.83 17.83
C GLY A 244 -17.03 -0.45 17.91
N LEU A 245 -16.68 0.48 17.03
CA LEU A 245 -17.28 1.82 16.98
C LEU A 245 -18.77 1.77 16.61
N LEU A 246 -19.17 0.88 15.70
CA LEU A 246 -20.59 0.67 15.38
C LEU A 246 -21.37 0.17 16.59
N ALA A 247 -20.84 -0.80 17.32
CA ALA A 247 -21.43 -1.29 18.56
C ALA A 247 -21.48 -0.20 19.64
N HIS A 248 -20.42 0.60 19.78
CA HIS A 248 -20.36 1.72 20.71
C HIS A 248 -21.41 2.79 20.39
N TRP A 249 -21.58 3.14 19.11
CA TRP A 249 -22.57 4.12 18.66
C TRP A 249 -23.99 3.73 19.04
N HIS A 250 -24.30 2.42 19.03
CA HIS A 250 -25.57 1.87 19.47
C HIS A 250 -25.69 1.66 20.99
N GLY A 251 -24.65 1.98 21.76
CA GLY A 251 -24.60 1.80 23.22
C GLY A 251 -24.37 0.35 23.68
N ASP A 252 -23.98 -0.55 22.78
CA ASP A 252 -23.75 -1.96 23.11
C ASP A 252 -22.47 -2.18 23.92
N ILE A 253 -21.49 -1.30 23.74
CA ILE A 253 -20.21 -1.31 24.47
C ILE A 253 -19.78 0.11 24.84
N GLU A 254 -18.97 0.21 25.89
CA GLU A 254 -18.26 1.43 26.25
C GLU A 254 -17.12 1.75 25.27
N LEU A 255 -16.72 3.02 25.17
CA LEU A 255 -15.66 3.47 24.25
C LEU A 255 -14.32 2.74 24.50
N ASN A 256 -14.02 2.42 25.77
CA ASN A 256 -12.81 1.68 26.13
C ASN A 256 -12.86 0.19 25.73
N GLY A 257 -14.06 -0.32 25.39
CA GLY A 257 -14.27 -1.65 24.81
C GLY A 257 -13.90 -1.73 23.33
N VAL A 258 -13.74 -0.59 22.65
CA VAL A 258 -13.38 -0.54 21.22
C VAL A 258 -11.92 -1.00 21.03
N PRO A 259 -11.66 -2.03 20.22
CA PRO A 259 -10.31 -2.55 20.01
C PRO A 259 -9.38 -1.56 19.31
N ALA A 260 -8.12 -1.53 19.77
CA ALA A 260 -7.02 -0.74 19.16
C ALA A 260 -7.30 0.77 18.99
N LEU A 261 -8.24 1.33 19.75
CA LEU A 261 -8.56 2.76 19.72
C LEU A 261 -7.55 3.59 20.53
N GLY A 262 -7.24 4.78 20.03
CA GLY A 262 -6.52 5.85 20.72
C GLY A 262 -7.40 7.08 20.83
N TYR A 263 -7.36 7.74 21.98
CA TYR A 263 -8.08 8.98 22.28
C TYR A 263 -7.47 9.61 23.54
N ASN A 264 -7.83 10.86 23.87
CA ASN A 264 -7.33 11.51 25.07
C ASN A 264 -7.77 10.78 26.35
N GLY A 265 -6.79 10.38 27.18
CA GLY A 265 -7.03 9.56 28.37
C GLY A 265 -6.89 8.04 28.16
N ALA A 266 -6.68 7.59 26.92
CA ALA A 266 -6.35 6.19 26.60
C ALA A 266 -4.85 5.93 26.79
N ALA A 267 -4.47 5.13 27.79
CA ALA A 267 -3.07 4.77 28.02
C ALA A 267 -2.46 4.07 26.79
N ARG A 268 -1.29 4.53 26.34
CA ARG A 268 -0.43 3.79 25.39
C ARG A 268 0.27 2.67 26.15
N GLY A 269 -0.09 1.41 25.88
CA GLY A 269 0.67 0.28 26.41
C GLY A 269 1.99 0.15 25.67
N GLY A 270 3.06 0.74 26.21
CA GLY A 270 4.44 0.56 25.74
C GLY A 270 5.05 -0.76 26.23
N ALA A 271 6.03 -1.27 25.49
CA ALA A 271 6.71 -2.56 25.76
C ALA A 271 7.40 -2.67 27.14
N LEU A 272 7.52 -1.57 27.88
CA LEU A 272 8.10 -1.52 29.23
C LEU A 272 7.24 -0.74 30.26
N SER A 273 5.99 -0.40 29.92
CA SER A 273 5.10 0.30 30.87
C SER A 273 4.19 -0.69 31.59
N ILE A 274 4.32 -0.78 32.91
CA ILE A 274 3.45 -1.55 33.83
C ILE A 274 2.06 -0.91 33.97
N THR A 275 1.75 0.19 33.27
CA THR A 275 0.39 0.73 33.25
C THR A 275 -0.53 -0.17 32.42
N ARG A 276 -1.56 -0.74 33.07
CA ARG A 276 -2.62 -1.53 32.43
C ARG A 276 -3.18 -0.76 31.23
N ARG A 277 -3.10 -1.35 30.03
CA ARG A 277 -3.82 -0.86 28.83
C ARG A 277 -5.30 -0.65 29.20
N ARG A 278 -5.84 0.54 28.88
CA ARG A 278 -7.25 0.87 29.13
C ARG A 278 -8.19 0.47 28.00
N THR A 279 -7.67 0.15 26.81
CA THR A 279 -8.48 -0.27 25.65
C THR A 279 -8.35 -1.77 25.39
N ALA A 280 -9.42 -2.38 24.88
CA ALA A 280 -9.43 -3.80 24.51
C ALA A 280 -8.26 -4.13 23.56
N LYS A 281 -7.60 -5.27 23.77
CA LYS A 281 -6.62 -5.77 22.80
C LYS A 281 -7.39 -6.08 21.51
N PRO A 282 -6.87 -5.72 20.32
CA PRO A 282 -7.38 -6.33 19.09
C PRO A 282 -7.34 -7.85 19.29
N PRO A 283 -8.44 -8.58 18.98
CA PRO A 283 -8.45 -10.03 19.09
C PRO A 283 -7.21 -10.56 18.38
N ALA A 284 -6.37 -11.31 19.09
CA ALA A 284 -5.05 -11.75 18.61
C ALA A 284 -5.11 -12.71 17.40
N ARG A 285 -6.29 -12.90 16.80
CA ARG A 285 -6.64 -13.98 15.87
C ARG A 285 -7.58 -13.60 14.71
N ASP A 286 -8.11 -12.38 14.63
CA ASP A 286 -9.08 -12.03 13.55
C ASP A 286 -8.42 -11.46 12.28
N SER A 287 -7.19 -10.95 12.36
CA SER A 287 -6.48 -10.39 11.19
C SER A 287 -6.03 -11.42 10.15
N ALA A 288 -6.29 -12.72 10.35
CA ALA A 288 -5.79 -13.80 9.50
C ALA A 288 -6.86 -14.51 8.67
N LYS A 289 -8.16 -14.33 8.96
CA LYS A 289 -9.24 -15.10 8.31
C LYS A 289 -10.00 -14.33 7.25
N ASP A 290 -10.29 -13.06 7.49
CA ASP A 290 -10.97 -12.21 6.52
C ASP A 290 -10.14 -10.96 6.24
N ILE A 291 -9.30 -11.06 5.22
CA ILE A 291 -8.40 -10.01 4.75
C ILE A 291 -8.88 -9.40 3.43
N PHE A 292 -10.11 -9.71 3.03
CA PHE A 292 -10.61 -9.33 1.72
C PHE A 292 -11.17 -7.91 1.73
N PRO A 293 -11.04 -7.16 0.61
CA PRO A 293 -11.68 -5.87 0.46
C PRO A 293 -13.13 -6.00 -0.03
N GLU A 294 -13.96 -4.98 0.24
CA GLU A 294 -15.12 -4.72 -0.62
C GLU A 294 -14.66 -4.07 -1.94
N LEU A 295 -15.30 -4.37 -3.07
CA LEU A 295 -14.81 -3.98 -4.40
C LEU A 295 -15.46 -2.71 -4.97
N ASP A 296 -16.17 -1.92 -4.17
CA ASP A 296 -16.96 -0.75 -4.59
C ASP A 296 -16.17 0.20 -5.51
N LEU A 297 -14.93 0.49 -5.14
CA LEU A 297 -14.08 1.47 -5.80
C LEU A 297 -13.19 0.87 -6.89
N LEU A 298 -13.23 -0.45 -7.12
CA LEU A 298 -12.37 -1.09 -8.12
C LEU A 298 -12.73 -0.66 -9.55
N PRO A 299 -14.02 -0.60 -9.97
CA PRO A 299 -14.37 -0.07 -11.29
C PRO A 299 -13.89 1.35 -11.50
N ALA A 300 -14.19 2.27 -10.56
CA ALA A 300 -13.74 3.65 -10.65
C ALA A 300 -12.20 3.77 -10.65
N THR A 301 -11.49 2.93 -9.88
CA THR A 301 -10.02 2.86 -9.96
C THR A 301 -9.54 2.59 -11.38
N PHE A 302 -10.20 1.69 -12.11
CA PHE A 302 -9.86 1.36 -13.49
C PHE A 302 -10.30 2.42 -14.50
N GLU A 303 -11.44 3.08 -14.30
CA GLU A 303 -11.86 4.25 -15.09
C GLU A 303 -10.79 5.36 -15.06
N HIS A 304 -10.07 5.48 -13.94
CA HIS A 304 -8.94 6.39 -13.77
C HIS A 304 -7.56 5.74 -14.08
N HIS A 305 -7.54 4.64 -14.85
CA HIS A 305 -6.34 3.91 -15.27
C HIS A 305 -5.43 3.44 -14.12
N GLY A 306 -6.01 3.24 -12.94
CA GLY A 306 -5.34 2.78 -11.75
C GLY A 306 -5.02 1.29 -11.76
N VAL A 307 -4.46 0.80 -10.65
CA VAL A 307 -4.07 -0.60 -10.48
C VAL A 307 -4.78 -1.27 -9.31
N ALA A 308 -5.07 -2.57 -9.47
CA ALA A 308 -5.65 -3.37 -8.40
C ALA A 308 -4.59 -3.78 -7.37
N GLN A 309 -5.00 -3.75 -6.11
CA GLN A 309 -4.18 -4.18 -4.98
C GLN A 309 -4.91 -5.27 -4.22
N LEU A 310 -4.16 -6.14 -3.55
CA LEU A 310 -4.69 -7.12 -2.60
C LEU A 310 -3.64 -7.39 -1.52
N GLU A 311 -4.06 -7.88 -0.37
CA GLU A 311 -3.14 -8.47 0.61
C GLU A 311 -3.32 -9.98 0.61
N THR A 312 -2.25 -10.71 0.91
CA THR A 312 -2.34 -12.16 1.18
C THR A 312 -1.80 -12.49 2.57
N SER A 313 -1.13 -11.55 3.20
CA SER A 313 -0.53 -11.59 4.52
C SER A 313 -0.47 -10.18 5.09
N ARG A 314 -0.46 -10.08 6.41
CA ARG A 314 -0.31 -8.81 7.13
C ARG A 314 0.87 -8.86 8.07
N GLY A 315 1.50 -7.71 8.24
CA GLY A 315 2.70 -7.58 9.06
C GLY A 315 3.96 -8.14 8.40
N CYS A 316 5.06 -8.12 9.14
CA CYS A 316 6.39 -8.51 8.66
C CYS A 316 7.07 -9.39 9.72
N THR A 317 8.01 -10.22 9.27
CA THR A 317 8.73 -11.20 10.11
C THR A 317 9.89 -10.57 10.88
N ASN A 318 10.23 -9.30 10.64
CA ASN A 318 11.33 -8.60 11.29
C ASN A 318 10.96 -7.15 11.73
N PHE A 319 11.78 -6.60 12.62
CA PHE A 319 11.67 -5.27 13.21
C PHE A 319 12.86 -4.38 12.80
N CYS A 320 12.98 -4.10 11.49
CA CYS A 320 14.01 -3.20 10.98
C CYS A 320 13.94 -1.85 11.73
N SER A 321 15.08 -1.31 12.16
CA SER A 321 15.12 -0.21 13.13
C SER A 321 14.47 1.08 12.61
N PHE A 322 14.48 1.31 11.29
CA PHE A 322 13.83 2.45 10.63
C PHE A 322 12.33 2.25 10.36
N CYS A 323 11.78 1.04 10.54
CA CYS A 323 10.38 0.74 10.27
C CYS A 323 9.57 0.77 11.59
N PRO A 324 8.73 1.79 11.85
CA PRO A 324 7.90 1.82 13.05
C PRO A 324 6.79 0.78 12.95
N ARG A 325 6.94 -0.34 13.67
CA ARG A 325 6.07 -1.52 13.62
C ARG A 325 4.83 -1.45 14.53
N GLY A 326 4.74 -0.45 15.42
CA GLY A 326 3.71 -0.40 16.47
C GLY A 326 2.27 -0.56 15.97
N HIS A 327 1.97 -0.10 14.75
CA HIS A 327 0.67 -0.20 14.10
C HIS A 327 0.51 -1.35 13.10
N LYS A 328 1.61 -2.06 12.79
CA LYS A 328 1.67 -3.05 11.70
C LYS A 328 1.64 -4.51 12.16
N GLY A 329 1.77 -4.75 13.48
CA GLY A 329 1.69 -6.09 14.06
C GLY A 329 2.84 -7.02 13.68
N THR A 330 2.68 -8.30 14.01
CA THR A 330 3.56 -9.41 13.60
C THR A 330 3.03 -10.05 12.33
N TRP A 331 3.91 -10.71 11.57
CA TRP A 331 3.50 -11.42 10.35
C TRP A 331 2.38 -12.43 10.61
N SER A 332 1.42 -12.48 9.70
CA SER A 332 0.38 -13.50 9.63
C SER A 332 -0.01 -13.69 8.16
N GLY A 333 0.22 -14.89 7.65
CA GLY A 333 -0.27 -15.29 6.32
C GLY A 333 -1.75 -15.64 6.38
N ALA A 334 -2.55 -15.08 5.47
CA ALA A 334 -3.94 -15.50 5.33
C ALA A 334 -4.04 -16.87 4.66
N VAL A 335 -5.10 -17.59 5.02
CA VAL A 335 -5.47 -18.86 4.38
C VAL A 335 -6.07 -18.55 3.01
N PRO A 336 -5.58 -19.19 1.92
CA PRO A 336 -6.00 -18.84 0.57
C PRO A 336 -7.41 -19.33 0.18
N ASP A 337 -8.16 -20.01 1.06
CA ASP A 337 -9.45 -20.65 0.73
C ASP A 337 -10.49 -19.70 0.10
N GLY A 338 -10.53 -18.44 0.53
CA GLY A 338 -11.44 -17.42 -0.03
C GLY A 338 -10.89 -16.70 -1.26
N LEU A 339 -9.59 -16.85 -1.55
CA LEU A 339 -8.91 -16.15 -2.64
C LEU A 339 -9.49 -16.51 -4.02
N PRO A 340 -9.80 -17.78 -4.37
CA PRO A 340 -10.40 -18.10 -5.67
C PRO A 340 -11.68 -17.33 -5.97
N TRP A 341 -12.54 -17.15 -4.96
CA TRP A 341 -13.78 -16.38 -5.10
C TRP A 341 -13.47 -14.90 -5.32
N MET A 342 -12.62 -14.31 -4.49
CA MET A 342 -12.25 -12.89 -4.62
C MET A 342 -11.64 -12.61 -6.00
N LEU A 343 -10.74 -13.47 -6.48
CA LEU A 343 -10.14 -13.34 -7.80
C LEU A 343 -11.16 -13.48 -8.94
N ALA A 344 -12.19 -14.31 -8.77
CA ALA A 344 -13.28 -14.41 -9.74
C ALA A 344 -14.12 -13.12 -9.82
N GLU A 345 -14.40 -12.48 -8.68
CA GLU A 345 -15.08 -11.18 -8.64
C GLU A 345 -14.22 -10.06 -9.26
N MET A 346 -12.93 -9.99 -8.89
CA MET A 346 -12.00 -9.02 -9.49
C MET A 346 -11.87 -9.24 -11.00
N ARG A 347 -11.85 -10.50 -11.47
CA ARG A 347 -11.80 -10.82 -12.91
C ARG A 347 -13.01 -10.27 -13.67
N GLN A 348 -14.22 -10.38 -13.11
CA GLN A 348 -15.42 -9.80 -13.73
C GLN A 348 -15.32 -8.29 -13.87
N VAL A 349 -14.61 -7.60 -12.96
CA VAL A 349 -14.34 -6.16 -13.10
C VAL A 349 -13.32 -5.92 -14.21
N TYR A 350 -12.20 -6.66 -14.22
CA TYR A 350 -11.18 -6.57 -15.27
C TYR A 350 -11.71 -6.79 -16.69
N GLU A 351 -12.68 -7.69 -16.87
CA GLU A 351 -13.32 -7.95 -18.18
C GLU A 351 -14.00 -6.70 -18.78
N ARG A 352 -14.30 -5.69 -17.96
CA ARG A 352 -14.85 -4.40 -18.40
C ARG A 352 -13.77 -3.41 -18.86
N TYR A 353 -12.50 -3.66 -18.56
CA TYR A 353 -11.35 -2.77 -18.80
C TYR A 353 -10.18 -3.53 -19.48
N PRO A 354 -10.37 -4.03 -20.71
CA PRO A 354 -9.40 -4.90 -21.39
C PRO A 354 -8.04 -4.22 -21.69
N GLU A 355 -7.96 -2.89 -21.64
CA GLU A 355 -6.76 -2.10 -21.83
C GLU A 355 -5.84 -2.08 -20.59
N ILE A 356 -6.33 -2.47 -19.42
CA ILE A 356 -5.55 -2.50 -18.18
C ILE A 356 -4.89 -3.87 -18.02
N SER A 357 -3.57 -3.88 -17.83
CA SER A 357 -2.84 -5.13 -17.55
C SER A 357 -3.46 -5.84 -16.34
N LYS A 358 -3.79 -7.13 -16.53
CA LYS A 358 -4.37 -8.01 -15.51
C LYS A 358 -3.31 -8.48 -14.49
N THR A 359 -2.72 -7.49 -13.81
CA THR A 359 -1.68 -7.65 -12.79
C THR A 359 -2.20 -7.21 -11.43
N LEU A 360 -2.07 -8.09 -10.44
CA LEU A 360 -2.36 -7.77 -9.04
C LEU A 360 -1.09 -7.34 -8.31
N TYR A 361 -1.16 -6.21 -7.62
CA TYR A 361 -0.10 -5.75 -6.72
C TYR A 361 -0.40 -6.23 -5.32
N LEU A 362 0.22 -7.34 -4.92
CA LEU A 362 0.09 -7.84 -3.57
C LEU A 362 0.92 -6.95 -2.64
N VAL A 363 0.27 -6.21 -1.75
CA VAL A 363 0.93 -5.19 -0.90
C VAL A 363 1.40 -5.75 0.44
N ASP A 364 1.65 -7.06 0.48
CA ASP A 364 2.27 -7.73 1.61
C ASP A 364 3.58 -7.04 2.01
N GLU A 365 3.78 -6.80 3.30
CA GLU A 365 5.09 -6.36 3.78
C GLU A 365 6.12 -7.50 3.78
N GLU A 366 5.64 -8.74 3.79
CA GLU A 366 6.45 -9.96 3.68
C GLU A 366 5.56 -11.08 3.12
N PHE A 367 5.70 -11.37 1.83
CA PHE A 367 4.85 -12.33 1.13
C PHE A 367 5.01 -13.79 1.62
N ILE A 368 6.23 -14.22 1.96
CA ILE A 368 6.53 -15.64 2.21
C ILE A 368 6.22 -16.00 3.67
N GLY A 369 6.81 -15.26 4.61
CA GLY A 369 6.77 -15.58 6.04
C GLY A 369 7.91 -16.49 6.52
N ARG A 370 7.95 -16.77 7.83
CA ARG A 370 8.96 -17.64 8.47
C ARG A 370 8.38 -18.91 9.12
N GLU A 371 7.06 -19.05 9.15
CA GLU A 371 6.39 -20.16 9.82
C GLU A 371 6.51 -21.49 9.04
N PRO A 372 6.39 -22.66 9.71
CA PRO A 372 6.26 -23.95 9.02
C PRO A 372 5.12 -23.91 8.00
N GLY A 373 5.40 -24.29 6.75
CA GLY A 373 4.43 -24.23 5.65
C GLY A 373 4.36 -22.90 4.90
N ALA A 374 5.19 -21.90 5.24
CA ALA A 374 5.30 -20.62 4.52
C ALA A 374 5.50 -20.81 2.99
N VAL A 375 6.40 -21.72 2.59
CA VAL A 375 6.63 -22.07 1.17
C VAL A 375 5.37 -22.63 0.54
N THR A 376 4.74 -23.62 1.18
CA THR A 376 3.51 -24.25 0.69
C THR A 376 2.42 -23.22 0.50
N ARG A 377 2.23 -22.31 1.47
CA ARG A 377 1.28 -21.21 1.37
C ARG A 377 1.60 -20.29 0.19
N ALA A 378 2.84 -19.82 0.09
CA ALA A 378 3.25 -18.90 -0.99
C ALA A 378 3.03 -19.52 -2.37
N LEU A 379 3.36 -20.81 -2.51
CA LEU A 379 3.10 -21.58 -3.72
C LEU A 379 1.60 -21.68 -3.99
N GLU A 380 0.78 -21.99 -2.99
CA GLU A 380 -0.67 -22.12 -3.14
C GLU A 380 -1.34 -20.80 -3.55
N VAL A 381 -0.88 -19.68 -2.98
CA VAL A 381 -1.29 -18.33 -3.42
C VAL A 381 -0.91 -18.12 -4.88
N GLY A 382 0.33 -18.43 -5.27
CA GLY A 382 0.77 -18.34 -6.67
C GLY A 382 -0.08 -19.19 -7.61
N ARG A 383 -0.41 -20.44 -7.24
CA ARG A 383 -1.25 -21.36 -8.02
C ARG A 383 -2.64 -20.75 -8.23
N THR A 384 -3.23 -20.22 -7.16
CA THR A 384 -4.57 -19.64 -7.19
C THR A 384 -4.62 -18.39 -8.10
N LEU A 385 -3.57 -17.57 -8.09
CA LEU A 385 -3.43 -16.41 -8.98
C LEU A 385 -3.29 -16.83 -10.45
N GLU A 386 -2.44 -17.83 -10.72
CA GLU A 386 -2.25 -18.40 -12.05
C GLU A 386 -3.56 -18.95 -12.62
N GLU A 387 -4.29 -19.76 -11.86
CA GLU A 387 -5.56 -20.36 -12.27
C GLU A 387 -6.65 -19.31 -12.56
N ALA A 388 -6.61 -18.19 -11.83
CA ALA A 388 -7.49 -17.06 -12.10
C ALA A 388 -7.01 -16.19 -13.29
N GLY A 389 -5.83 -16.49 -13.85
CA GLY A 389 -5.22 -15.80 -14.97
C GLY A 389 -4.70 -14.41 -14.60
N PHE A 390 -4.17 -14.25 -13.39
CA PHE A 390 -3.53 -13.03 -12.93
C PHE A 390 -2.02 -13.16 -12.93
N ALA A 391 -1.37 -12.16 -13.50
CA ALA A 391 0.03 -11.92 -13.21
C ALA A 391 0.13 -11.12 -11.90
N TRP A 392 1.26 -11.18 -11.19
CA TRP A 392 1.33 -10.54 -9.86
C TRP A 392 2.72 -10.04 -9.48
N GLU A 393 2.75 -9.04 -8.60
CA GLU A 393 3.96 -8.53 -7.95
C GLU A 393 3.76 -8.50 -6.44
N SER A 394 4.85 -8.66 -5.67
CA SER A 394 4.82 -8.50 -4.21
C SER A 394 6.18 -8.05 -3.67
N SER A 395 6.35 -8.07 -2.35
CA SER A 395 7.61 -7.80 -1.67
C SER A 395 7.95 -8.85 -0.60
N CYS A 396 9.25 -9.09 -0.41
CA CYS A 396 9.74 -9.94 0.67
C CYS A 396 11.15 -9.55 1.10
N ARG A 397 11.60 -10.13 2.21
CA ARG A 397 12.97 -9.99 2.68
C ARG A 397 13.94 -10.88 1.89
N VAL A 398 15.21 -10.45 1.87
CA VAL A 398 16.31 -11.20 1.23
C VAL A 398 16.60 -12.53 1.93
N ASP A 399 16.32 -12.62 3.22
CA ASP A 399 16.49 -13.86 3.99
C ASP A 399 15.57 -15.00 3.53
N GLN A 400 14.57 -14.75 2.69
CA GLN A 400 13.76 -15.77 2.02
C GLN A 400 14.45 -16.39 0.79
N VAL A 401 15.67 -15.97 0.48
CA VAL A 401 16.49 -16.49 -0.61
C VAL A 401 17.69 -17.24 -0.05
N VAL A 402 18.42 -16.58 0.85
CA VAL A 402 19.63 -17.10 1.47
C VAL A 402 19.54 -16.82 2.96
N ASP A 403 19.59 -17.88 3.76
CA ASP A 403 19.80 -17.80 5.21
C ASP A 403 21.04 -18.65 5.57
N PRO A 404 22.10 -18.04 6.15
CA PRO A 404 23.29 -18.76 6.60
C PRO A 404 23.02 -19.79 7.71
N GLY A 405 21.92 -19.66 8.45
CA GLY A 405 21.51 -20.62 9.48
C GLY A 405 20.98 -21.95 8.94
N HIS A 406 20.82 -22.07 7.62
CA HIS A 406 20.26 -23.25 6.95
C HIS A 406 21.25 -23.90 5.97
N GLY A 407 21.11 -25.21 5.76
CA GLY A 407 21.93 -25.98 4.82
C GLY A 407 21.42 -25.97 3.38
N GLU A 408 22.18 -26.59 2.47
CA GLU A 408 21.92 -26.60 1.02
C GLU A 408 20.48 -27.02 0.67
N ALA A 409 19.92 -28.03 1.35
CA ALA A 409 18.57 -28.52 1.08
C ALA A 409 17.50 -27.41 1.21
N TRP A 410 17.65 -26.50 2.17
CA TRP A 410 16.76 -25.37 2.35
C TRP A 410 16.92 -24.34 1.22
N HIS A 411 18.17 -24.04 0.82
CA HIS A 411 18.42 -23.12 -0.30
C HIS A 411 17.89 -23.70 -1.62
N VAL A 412 17.97 -25.01 -1.81
CA VAL A 412 17.39 -25.72 -2.97
C VAL A 412 15.87 -25.65 -2.95
N GLU A 413 15.22 -25.85 -1.80
CA GLU A 413 13.77 -25.65 -1.65
C GLU A 413 13.38 -24.21 -2.03
N ARG A 414 14.10 -23.20 -1.52
CA ARG A 414 13.86 -21.79 -1.88
C ARG A 414 14.08 -21.52 -3.36
N ALA A 415 15.14 -22.04 -3.96
CA ALA A 415 15.41 -21.89 -5.39
C ALA A 415 14.27 -22.47 -6.25
N ARG A 416 13.76 -23.65 -5.88
CA ARG A 416 12.61 -24.27 -6.55
C ARG A 416 11.32 -23.46 -6.35
N MET A 417 11.07 -22.99 -5.13
CA MET A 417 9.94 -22.11 -4.83
C MET A 417 9.96 -20.87 -5.73
N TRP A 418 11.10 -20.17 -5.80
CA TRP A 418 11.22 -18.95 -6.59
C TRP A 418 10.95 -19.16 -8.08
N ARG A 419 11.47 -20.24 -8.68
CA ARG A 419 11.16 -20.61 -10.07
C ARG A 419 9.67 -20.89 -10.26
N LEU A 420 9.09 -21.69 -9.37
CA LEU A 420 7.67 -22.04 -9.48
C LEU A 420 6.75 -20.83 -9.30
N LEU A 421 7.13 -19.82 -8.49
CA LEU A 421 6.39 -18.56 -8.41
C LEU A 421 6.45 -17.78 -9.73
N VAL A 422 7.59 -17.77 -10.43
CA VAL A 422 7.70 -17.17 -11.78
C VAL A 422 6.82 -17.91 -12.78
N ASP A 423 6.86 -19.24 -12.78
CA ASP A 423 6.01 -20.07 -13.65
C ASP A 423 4.53 -19.78 -13.39
N ARG A 424 4.17 -19.48 -12.14
CA ARG A 424 2.83 -19.08 -11.67
C ARG A 424 2.50 -17.59 -11.83
N GLY A 425 3.15 -16.91 -12.78
CA GLY A 425 2.80 -15.54 -13.17
C GLY A 425 3.38 -14.42 -12.30
N MET A 426 4.35 -14.70 -11.42
CA MET A 426 5.07 -13.64 -10.71
C MET A 426 5.88 -12.77 -11.70
N ARG A 427 5.45 -11.53 -11.91
CA ARG A 427 6.10 -10.58 -12.83
C ARG A 427 7.33 -9.91 -12.24
N ARG A 428 7.33 -9.73 -10.91
CA ARG A 428 8.41 -9.07 -10.17
C ARG A 428 8.26 -9.25 -8.67
N MET A 429 9.39 -9.38 -7.98
CA MET A 429 9.46 -9.32 -6.52
C MET A 429 10.39 -8.17 -6.07
N LEU A 430 9.93 -7.38 -5.10
CA LEU A 430 10.74 -6.36 -4.43
C LEU A 430 11.46 -6.98 -3.23
N PHE A 431 12.77 -6.76 -3.16
CA PHE A 431 13.63 -7.24 -2.08
C PHE A 431 14.23 -6.08 -1.29
N GLY A 432 14.01 -6.12 0.03
CA GLY A 432 14.56 -5.17 0.98
C GLY A 432 16.05 -5.41 1.30
N VAL A 433 16.96 -5.09 0.38
CA VAL A 433 18.43 -5.18 0.58
C VAL A 433 18.90 -4.11 1.56
N GLU A 434 18.50 -2.86 1.33
CA GLU A 434 18.81 -1.64 2.09
C GLU A 434 20.28 -1.23 2.15
N SER A 435 21.21 -2.17 2.34
CA SER A 435 22.65 -1.92 2.30
C SER A 435 23.44 -3.19 1.94
N GLY A 436 24.66 -3.02 1.47
CA GLY A 436 25.67 -4.08 1.31
C GLY A 436 26.84 -3.95 2.29
N VAL A 437 26.70 -3.07 3.29
CA VAL A 437 27.74 -2.79 4.30
C VAL A 437 27.24 -3.28 5.66
N ASP A 438 27.99 -4.17 6.30
CA ASP A 438 27.55 -4.89 7.50
C ASP A 438 27.21 -3.97 8.68
N THR A 439 28.06 -2.98 8.97
CA THR A 439 27.83 -2.02 10.07
C THR A 439 26.53 -1.22 9.87
N VAL A 440 26.20 -0.86 8.63
CA VAL A 440 24.93 -0.19 8.28
C VAL A 440 23.74 -1.14 8.42
N LEU A 441 23.90 -2.41 8.02
CA LEU A 441 22.84 -3.43 8.16
C LEU A 441 22.54 -3.74 9.63
N GLU A 442 23.57 -3.79 10.49
CA GLU A 442 23.44 -3.89 11.95
C GLU A 442 22.70 -2.68 12.53
N GLN A 443 23.11 -1.47 12.12
CA GLN A 443 22.45 -0.23 12.51
C GLN A 443 20.96 -0.22 12.14
N PHE A 444 20.63 -0.73 10.95
CA PHE A 444 19.27 -0.89 10.43
C PHE A 444 18.50 -2.08 11.02
N ASN A 445 19.14 -2.88 11.88
CA ASN A 445 18.59 -4.12 12.43
C ASN A 445 17.99 -5.03 11.33
N LYS A 446 18.73 -5.19 10.22
CA LYS A 446 18.24 -5.95 9.07
C LYS A 446 18.29 -7.46 9.27
N GLU A 447 19.11 -7.94 10.21
CA GLU A 447 19.41 -9.37 10.40
C GLU A 447 19.95 -10.02 9.12
N THR A 448 20.78 -9.28 8.37
CA THR A 448 21.43 -9.75 7.14
C THR A 448 22.84 -9.19 7.03
N THR A 449 23.72 -9.84 6.28
CA THR A 449 25.07 -9.33 5.94
C THR A 449 25.17 -8.93 4.47
N GLY A 450 26.20 -8.15 4.12
CA GLY A 450 26.54 -7.77 2.75
C GLY A 450 26.88 -8.98 1.89
N GLU A 451 27.52 -10.00 2.46
CA GLU A 451 27.79 -11.28 1.80
C GLU A 451 26.48 -12.05 1.52
N GLN A 452 25.59 -12.14 2.50
CA GLN A 452 24.27 -12.76 2.32
C GLN A 452 23.46 -12.04 1.24
N ASN A 453 23.45 -10.71 1.25
CA ASN A 453 22.79 -9.90 0.22
C ASN A 453 23.41 -10.15 -1.17
N ALA A 454 24.74 -10.15 -1.28
CA ALA A 454 25.44 -10.45 -2.53
C ALA A 454 25.06 -11.82 -3.08
N LEU A 455 25.10 -12.85 -2.23
CA LEU A 455 24.77 -14.21 -2.61
C LEU A 455 23.29 -14.37 -3.00
N ALA A 456 22.38 -13.70 -2.30
CA ALA A 456 20.96 -13.70 -2.66
C ALA A 456 20.71 -13.05 -4.02
N ILE A 457 21.38 -11.94 -4.33
CA ILE A 457 21.27 -11.26 -5.63
C ILE A 457 21.81 -12.18 -6.75
N ARG A 458 22.96 -12.84 -6.54
CA ARG A 458 23.51 -13.84 -7.47
C ARG A 458 22.54 -15.00 -7.68
N SER A 459 21.94 -15.50 -6.60
CA SER A 459 20.97 -16.60 -6.63
C SER A 459 19.72 -16.24 -7.44
N LEU A 460 19.09 -15.10 -7.12
CA LEU A 460 17.90 -14.61 -7.82
C LEU A 460 18.17 -14.36 -9.30
N SER A 461 19.32 -13.78 -9.65
CA SER A 461 19.68 -13.48 -11.04
C SER A 461 19.96 -14.74 -11.86
N ALA A 462 20.74 -15.69 -11.33
CA ALA A 462 20.96 -16.99 -11.96
C ALA A 462 19.67 -17.81 -12.10
N LEU A 463 18.75 -17.71 -11.15
CA LEU A 463 17.42 -18.34 -11.24
C LEU A 463 16.49 -17.66 -12.26
N GLY A 464 16.84 -16.47 -12.75
CA GLY A 464 16.01 -15.70 -13.68
C GLY A 464 14.85 -14.97 -13.02
N ILE A 465 14.91 -14.74 -11.70
CA ILE A 465 13.83 -14.08 -10.96
C ILE A 465 13.80 -12.59 -11.31
N PRO A 466 12.65 -12.03 -11.76
CA PRO A 466 12.55 -10.61 -12.00
C PRO A 466 12.56 -9.84 -10.67
N THR A 467 13.65 -9.13 -10.39
CA THR A 467 13.85 -8.44 -9.11
C THR A 467 13.72 -6.92 -9.21
N ARG A 468 13.45 -6.32 -8.04
CA ARG A 468 13.70 -4.91 -7.73
C ARG A 468 14.31 -4.81 -6.34
N PHE A 469 15.38 -4.03 -6.15
CA PHE A 469 16.03 -3.88 -4.84
C PHE A 469 15.77 -2.49 -4.25
N THR A 470 15.50 -2.39 -2.95
CA THR A 470 15.58 -1.11 -2.21
C THR A 470 16.96 -0.97 -1.58
N TYR A 471 17.45 0.27 -1.54
CA TYR A 471 18.78 0.60 -1.03
C TYR A 471 18.75 2.02 -0.45
N ILE A 472 19.27 2.19 0.77
CA ILE A 472 19.40 3.48 1.44
C ILE A 472 20.87 3.89 1.33
N THR A 473 21.13 4.99 0.62
CA THR A 473 22.50 5.42 0.28
C THR A 473 23.11 6.25 1.40
N PHE A 474 22.32 7.16 1.99
CA PHE A 474 22.77 8.05 3.06
C PHE A 474 22.09 7.69 4.38
N ASP A 475 22.88 7.45 5.42
CA ASP A 475 22.45 7.17 6.79
C ASP A 475 23.00 8.30 7.69
N HIS A 476 22.15 8.86 8.56
CA HIS A 476 22.50 9.98 9.44
C HIS A 476 23.68 9.69 10.37
N LEU A 477 23.93 8.42 10.72
CA LEU A 477 25.01 8.00 11.59
C LEU A 477 26.21 7.41 10.85
N MET A 478 26.19 7.42 9.51
CA MET A 478 27.24 6.78 8.71
C MET A 478 28.54 7.60 8.68
N SER A 479 29.64 6.89 8.52
CA SER A 479 30.96 7.40 8.21
C SER A 479 31.19 7.52 6.70
N LEU A 480 32.22 8.28 6.31
CA LEU A 480 32.67 8.37 4.92
C LEU A 480 33.12 7.02 4.35
N GLU A 481 33.75 6.16 5.17
CA GLU A 481 34.17 4.82 4.73
C GLU A 481 32.97 3.91 4.45
N GLU A 482 31.89 4.00 5.24
CA GLU A 482 30.64 3.29 4.94
C GLU A 482 29.95 3.81 3.68
N LEU A 483 30.05 5.12 3.39
CA LEU A 483 29.54 5.70 2.15
C LEU A 483 30.33 5.22 0.93
N LYS A 484 31.66 5.16 1.05
CA LYS A 484 32.55 4.59 0.03
C LYS A 484 32.27 3.11 -0.21
N ALA A 485 32.13 2.33 0.86
CA ALA A 485 31.77 0.91 0.78
C ALA A 485 30.38 0.71 0.15
N THR A 486 29.42 1.60 0.45
CA THR A 486 28.10 1.62 -0.17
C THR A 486 28.19 1.87 -1.67
N HIS A 487 28.93 2.90 -2.10
CA HIS A 487 29.14 3.18 -3.52
C HIS A 487 29.87 2.02 -4.24
N ALA A 488 30.85 1.40 -3.60
CA ALA A 488 31.55 0.24 -4.13
C ALA A 488 30.60 -0.95 -4.32
N PHE A 489 29.76 -1.26 -3.32
CA PHE A 489 28.79 -2.35 -3.39
C PHE A 489 27.75 -2.12 -4.51
N GLN A 490 27.21 -0.91 -4.64
CA GLN A 490 26.30 -0.56 -5.72
C GLN A 490 26.96 -0.66 -7.12
N GLY A 491 28.28 -0.51 -7.18
CA GLY A 491 29.10 -0.62 -8.40
C GLY A 491 29.47 -2.03 -8.82
N ARG A 492 29.30 -3.03 -7.94
CA ARG A 492 29.69 -4.42 -8.21
C ARG A 492 29.01 -5.00 -9.45
N THR A 493 29.81 -5.60 -10.33
CA THR A 493 29.37 -6.23 -11.60
C THR A 493 29.28 -7.75 -11.53
N ASP A 494 29.64 -8.34 -10.40
CA ASP A 494 29.67 -9.78 -10.12
C ASP A 494 28.42 -10.26 -9.35
N LEU A 495 27.43 -9.38 -9.17
CA LEU A 495 26.19 -9.68 -8.45
C LEU A 495 25.05 -10.10 -9.38
N LEU A 496 24.99 -9.50 -10.58
CA LEU A 496 23.95 -9.80 -11.56
C LEU A 496 24.48 -10.85 -12.54
N LEU A 497 23.90 -12.05 -12.49
CA LEU A 497 24.23 -13.18 -13.34
C LEU A 497 23.20 -13.35 -14.47
N HIS A 498 23.63 -13.94 -15.59
CA HIS A 498 22.74 -14.35 -16.66
C HIS A 498 21.80 -15.46 -16.13
N PRO A 499 20.49 -15.42 -16.44
CA PRO A 499 19.59 -16.51 -16.10
C PRO A 499 20.08 -17.85 -16.64
N GLN A 500 20.03 -18.89 -15.82
CA GLN A 500 20.46 -20.26 -16.14
C GLN A 500 19.25 -21.22 -16.12
N PRO A 501 18.30 -21.11 -17.08
CA PRO A 501 17.08 -21.93 -17.09
C PRO A 501 17.37 -23.43 -17.28
N GLY A 502 18.51 -23.79 -17.89
CA GLY A 502 18.91 -25.17 -18.11
C GLY A 502 19.57 -25.86 -16.91
N MET A 503 19.94 -25.13 -15.86
CA MET A 503 20.57 -25.69 -14.65
C MET A 503 19.53 -26.06 -13.60
N SER A 504 19.77 -27.13 -12.86
CA SER A 504 19.00 -27.50 -11.68
C SER A 504 19.15 -26.46 -10.55
N ALA A 505 18.25 -26.52 -9.56
CA ALA A 505 18.31 -25.65 -8.39
C ALA A 505 19.60 -25.91 -7.59
N GLU A 506 20.01 -27.17 -7.49
CA GLU A 506 21.23 -27.64 -6.82
C GLU A 506 22.48 -27.07 -7.48
N GLU A 507 22.58 -27.15 -8.81
CA GLU A 507 23.71 -26.60 -9.57
C GLU A 507 23.82 -25.09 -9.35
N ILE A 508 22.70 -24.36 -9.38
CA ILE A 508 22.72 -22.92 -9.13
C ILE A 508 23.12 -22.61 -7.68
N VAL A 509 22.50 -23.27 -6.69
CA VAL A 509 22.77 -23.04 -5.26
C VAL A 509 24.24 -23.26 -4.92
N ARG A 510 24.88 -24.27 -5.52
CA ARG A 510 26.32 -24.50 -5.39
C ARG A 510 27.13 -23.50 -6.20
N GLY A 511 26.76 -23.28 -7.46
CA GLY A 511 27.49 -22.43 -8.40
C GLY A 511 27.59 -20.97 -7.95
N VAL A 512 26.53 -20.38 -7.41
CA VAL A 512 26.57 -18.95 -6.99
C VAL A 512 27.50 -18.68 -5.80
N ARG A 513 28.01 -19.73 -5.16
CA ARG A 513 29.03 -19.69 -4.09
C ARG A 513 30.45 -19.92 -4.61
N ASP A 514 30.59 -20.31 -5.88
CA ASP A 514 31.87 -20.50 -6.56
C ASP A 514 32.19 -19.27 -7.41
N GLU A 515 33.29 -18.60 -7.13
CA GLU A 515 33.70 -17.40 -7.85
C GLU A 515 34.04 -17.66 -9.33
N ALA A 516 34.48 -18.88 -9.70
CA ALA A 516 34.71 -19.24 -11.10
C ALA A 516 33.39 -19.29 -11.89
N PHE A 517 32.35 -19.88 -11.29
CA PHE A 517 31.00 -19.87 -11.84
C PHE A 517 30.46 -18.44 -11.96
N VAL A 518 30.60 -17.63 -10.91
CA VAL A 518 30.17 -16.23 -10.92
C VAL A 518 30.86 -15.45 -12.04
N ALA A 519 32.17 -15.58 -12.19
CA ALA A 519 32.93 -14.90 -13.25
C ALA A 519 32.48 -15.33 -14.65
N GLN A 520 32.18 -16.63 -14.84
CA GLN A 520 31.68 -17.16 -16.11
C GLN A 520 30.28 -16.65 -16.46
N HIS A 521 29.41 -16.48 -15.47
CA HIS A 521 27.99 -16.18 -15.67
C HIS A 521 27.58 -14.73 -15.40
N ALA A 522 28.50 -13.86 -15.01
CA ALA A 522 28.22 -12.44 -14.76
C ALA A 522 27.73 -11.70 -16.01
N VAL A 523 26.74 -10.82 -15.85
CA VAL A 523 26.19 -9.98 -16.93
C VAL A 523 27.13 -8.82 -17.29
N GLY A 524 28.11 -8.53 -16.43
CA GLY A 524 28.97 -7.34 -16.57
C GLY A 524 28.27 -6.01 -16.25
N ARG A 525 27.03 -6.07 -15.76
CA ARG A 525 26.26 -4.90 -15.32
C ARG A 525 26.32 -4.73 -13.81
N ALA A 526 26.43 -3.47 -13.38
CA ALA A 526 26.48 -3.15 -11.97
C ALA A 526 25.12 -3.27 -11.24
N LEU A 527 25.16 -3.58 -9.95
CA LEU A 527 23.98 -3.70 -9.08
C LEU A 527 23.07 -2.47 -9.13
N ARG A 528 23.63 -1.26 -9.20
CA ARG A 528 22.87 0.02 -9.28
C ARG A 528 21.75 0.01 -10.31
N THR A 529 21.89 -0.76 -11.39
CA THR A 529 20.87 -0.87 -12.43
C THR A 529 19.59 -1.57 -11.94
N GLY A 530 19.70 -2.46 -10.95
CA GLY A 530 18.61 -3.16 -10.26
C GLY A 530 18.04 -2.41 -9.03
N ILE A 531 18.68 -1.31 -8.60
CA ILE A 531 18.21 -0.51 -7.46
C ILE A 531 16.99 0.33 -7.87
N SER A 532 16.04 0.44 -6.96
CA SER A 532 14.75 1.11 -7.14
C SER A 532 14.84 2.60 -7.42
N TYR A 533 15.63 3.27 -6.58
CA TYR A 533 15.89 4.70 -6.50
C TYR A 533 17.31 4.85 -5.95
N MET A 534 18.14 5.60 -6.66
CA MET A 534 19.51 5.91 -6.25
C MET A 534 19.51 7.15 -5.35
N LEU A 535 20.59 7.34 -4.58
CA LEU A 535 20.81 8.55 -3.76
C LEU A 535 19.78 8.79 -2.65
N VAL A 536 19.01 7.77 -2.27
CA VAL A 536 17.98 7.88 -1.22
C VAL A 536 18.65 8.03 0.15
N SER A 537 18.14 8.96 0.95
CA SER A 537 18.55 9.16 2.34
C SER A 537 17.58 8.50 3.31
N MET A 538 18.10 8.07 4.46
CA MET A 538 17.30 7.57 5.56
C MET A 538 16.33 8.65 6.05
N GLU A 539 15.10 8.27 6.37
CA GLU A 539 14.13 9.15 7.01
C GLU A 539 13.92 8.73 8.47
N CYS A 540 14.07 9.67 9.40
CA CYS A 540 13.86 9.46 10.82
C CYS A 540 12.37 9.47 11.17
N LEU A 541 11.66 8.37 10.86
CA LEU A 541 10.23 8.24 11.14
C LEU A 541 9.93 8.28 12.66
N ILE A 542 8.87 8.97 13.06
CA ILE A 542 8.44 9.06 14.46
C ILE A 542 8.13 7.65 14.99
N GLY A 543 8.69 7.32 16.16
CA GLY A 543 8.51 6.02 16.83
C GLY A 543 9.42 4.89 16.33
N ALA A 544 10.25 5.13 15.30
CA ALA A 544 11.24 4.15 14.86
C ALA A 544 12.40 4.02 15.86
N ALA A 545 13.03 2.84 15.91
CA ALA A 545 14.19 2.61 16.76
C ALA A 545 15.45 3.34 16.28
N TYR A 546 15.60 3.46 14.95
CA TYR A 546 16.66 4.22 14.33
C TYR A 546 16.59 5.70 14.72
N THR A 547 15.39 6.30 14.69
CA THR A 547 15.16 7.69 15.11
C THR A 547 15.60 7.95 16.54
N ARG A 548 15.36 7.02 17.47
CA ARG A 548 15.85 7.13 18.85
C ARG A 548 17.38 7.18 18.93
N LYS A 549 18.09 6.39 18.11
CA LYS A 549 19.55 6.46 18.04
C LYS A 549 20.04 7.84 17.56
N VAL A 550 19.32 8.44 16.61
CA VAL A 550 19.61 9.80 16.11
C VAL A 550 19.32 10.88 17.16
N GLU A 551 18.24 10.72 17.94
CA GLU A 551 17.92 11.57 19.09
C GLU A 551 18.98 11.46 20.19
N GLU A 552 19.40 10.24 20.55
CA GLU A 552 20.46 9.95 21.52
C GLU A 552 21.81 10.55 21.09
N ALA A 553 22.07 10.62 19.77
CA ALA A 553 23.24 11.27 19.20
C ALA A 553 23.14 12.81 19.16
N GLY A 554 22.02 13.42 19.58
CA GLY A 554 21.81 14.88 19.54
C GLY A 554 21.66 15.45 18.13
N LEU A 555 21.31 14.60 17.15
CA LEU A 555 21.22 14.98 15.73
C LEU A 555 19.79 15.29 15.28
N ALA A 556 18.78 14.87 16.05
CA ALA A 556 17.38 15.12 15.76
C ALA A 556 17.03 16.62 15.83
N GLY A 557 16.15 17.05 14.93
CA GLY A 557 15.66 18.42 14.78
C GLY A 557 14.14 18.51 14.97
N ALA A 558 13.51 19.37 14.18
CA ALA A 558 12.07 19.62 14.28
C ALA A 558 11.25 18.41 13.80
N THR A 559 10.08 18.22 14.41
CA THR A 559 9.08 17.28 13.90
C THR A 559 8.48 17.79 12.59
N ARG A 560 8.35 16.91 11.61
CA ARG A 560 7.67 17.16 10.32
C ARG A 560 6.41 16.31 10.22
N PRO A 561 5.24 16.90 10.52
CA PRO A 561 3.98 16.17 10.54
C PRO A 561 3.59 15.56 9.19
N SER A 562 3.81 16.25 8.06
CA SER A 562 3.39 15.75 6.74
C SER A 562 3.96 14.36 6.41
N MET A 563 5.21 14.11 6.80
CA MET A 563 5.89 12.83 6.60
C MET A 563 5.93 11.95 7.86
N GLY A 564 5.35 12.38 8.98
CA GLY A 564 5.42 11.64 10.25
C GLY A 564 6.85 11.31 10.66
N ARG A 565 7.77 12.26 10.46
CA ARG A 565 9.22 12.11 10.69
C ARG A 565 9.75 13.25 11.57
N VAL A 566 10.98 13.11 12.01
CA VAL A 566 11.79 14.21 12.54
C VAL A 566 12.87 14.55 11.54
N ASP A 567 13.20 15.84 11.41
CA ASP A 567 14.43 16.21 10.72
C ASP A 567 15.63 15.70 11.48
N ALA A 568 16.72 15.45 10.77
CA ALA A 568 17.94 14.96 11.38
C ALA A 568 19.16 15.48 10.63
N ARG A 569 20.15 15.93 11.39
CA ARG A 569 21.49 16.24 10.89
C ARG A 569 22.27 14.94 10.70
N PHE A 570 23.33 15.02 9.91
CA PHE A 570 24.28 13.92 9.75
C PHE A 570 25.41 14.07 10.76
N ALA A 571 25.90 12.95 11.28
CA ALA A 571 27.07 12.91 12.15
C ALA A 571 28.30 13.50 11.46
N ASP A 572 28.47 13.20 10.16
CA ASP A 572 29.40 13.89 9.27
C ASP A 572 28.65 14.95 8.45
N TRP A 573 28.92 16.23 8.75
CA TRP A 573 28.25 17.36 8.08
C TRP A 573 28.47 17.34 6.56
N ARG A 574 29.61 16.82 6.07
CA ARG A 574 29.93 16.75 4.64
C ARG A 574 29.00 15.78 3.91
N ILE A 575 28.69 14.65 4.57
CA ILE A 575 27.66 13.71 4.11
C ILE A 575 26.28 14.38 4.15
N GLY A 576 26.00 15.20 5.16
CA GLY A 576 24.79 16.01 5.22
C GLY A 576 24.62 16.95 4.03
N VAL A 577 25.66 17.68 3.64
CA VAL A 577 25.66 18.54 2.44
C VAL A 577 25.42 17.70 1.19
N ALA A 578 26.13 16.59 1.01
CA ALA A 578 25.95 15.69 -0.13
C ALA A 578 24.52 15.10 -0.19
N SER A 579 23.99 14.63 0.93
CA SER A 579 22.60 14.12 1.05
C SER A 579 21.58 15.20 0.67
N GLY A 580 21.80 16.45 1.09
CA GLY A 580 20.92 17.57 0.73
C GLY A 580 20.88 17.83 -0.78
N TRP A 581 22.04 17.73 -1.47
CA TRP A 581 22.11 17.82 -2.92
C TRP A 581 21.57 16.58 -3.64
N ALA A 582 21.77 15.40 -3.06
CA ALA A 582 21.20 14.14 -3.53
C ALA A 582 19.67 14.20 -3.54
N GLN A 583 19.04 14.77 -2.50
CA GLN A 583 17.59 14.97 -2.50
C GLN A 583 17.15 15.92 -3.61
N ARG A 584 17.87 17.03 -3.86
CA ARG A 584 17.60 17.93 -5.00
C ARG A 584 17.77 17.24 -6.35
N TRP A 585 18.71 16.30 -6.46
CA TRP A 585 18.84 15.43 -7.63
C TRP A 585 17.62 14.53 -7.80
N VAL A 586 17.21 13.83 -6.75
CA VAL A 586 16.02 12.97 -6.77
C VAL A 586 14.79 13.78 -7.19
N ASP A 587 14.56 14.93 -6.56
CA ASP A 587 13.41 15.79 -6.79
C ASP A 587 13.37 16.32 -8.22
N ARG A 588 14.50 16.80 -8.75
CA ARG A 588 14.58 17.25 -10.15
C ARG A 588 14.20 16.16 -11.16
N ASN A 589 14.53 14.91 -10.87
CA ASN A 589 14.30 13.78 -11.77
C ASN A 589 13.01 13.00 -11.47
N PHE A 590 12.33 13.30 -10.37
CA PHE A 590 11.24 12.48 -9.82
C PHE A 590 10.09 12.30 -10.80
N SER A 591 9.54 13.38 -11.37
CA SER A 591 8.34 13.30 -12.22
C SER A 591 8.57 12.44 -13.47
N LEU A 592 9.75 12.53 -14.09
CA LEU A 592 10.11 11.74 -15.26
C LEU A 592 10.33 10.26 -14.89
N ASP A 593 11.11 9.98 -13.83
CA ASP A 593 11.34 8.59 -13.37
C ASP A 593 10.03 7.94 -12.88
N TYR A 594 9.17 8.71 -12.20
CA TYR A 594 7.86 8.25 -11.72
C TYR A 594 6.92 7.94 -12.88
N THR A 595 6.94 8.75 -13.94
CA THR A 595 6.17 8.49 -15.17
C THR A 595 6.60 7.18 -15.81
N LEU A 596 7.90 6.98 -16.02
CA LEU A 596 8.44 5.71 -16.52
C LEU A 596 8.04 4.54 -15.61
N LYS A 597 8.20 4.68 -14.29
CA LYS A 597 7.81 3.64 -13.32
C LYS A 597 6.30 3.34 -13.35
N SER A 598 5.45 4.34 -13.59
CA SER A 598 4.00 4.17 -13.66
C SER A 598 3.59 3.51 -14.96
N LEU A 599 4.21 3.87 -16.08
CA LEU A 599 4.04 3.17 -17.36
C LEU A 599 4.46 1.70 -17.25
N GLU A 600 5.57 1.39 -16.56
CA GLU A 600 6.02 0.01 -16.32
C GLU A 600 4.92 -0.88 -15.69
N LYS A 601 4.04 -0.30 -14.87
CA LYS A 601 2.99 -1.01 -14.13
C LYS A 601 1.79 -1.42 -14.98
N ILE A 602 1.47 -0.62 -16.00
CA ILE A 602 0.28 -0.81 -16.84
C ILE A 602 0.61 -1.41 -18.21
N LEU A 603 1.90 -1.49 -18.56
CA LEU A 603 2.38 -2.06 -19.83
C LEU A 603 2.80 -3.53 -19.68
N ASP A 604 2.84 -4.21 -20.83
CA ASP A 604 3.37 -5.57 -21.01
C ASP A 604 4.43 -5.64 -22.12
N GLY A 605 5.03 -6.82 -22.30
CA GLY A 605 5.85 -7.14 -23.47
C GLY A 605 7.04 -6.20 -23.73
N SER A 606 7.23 -5.84 -25.01
CA SER A 606 8.34 -4.97 -25.46
C SER A 606 8.27 -3.55 -24.89
N PRO A 607 7.11 -2.86 -24.90
CA PRO A 607 6.99 -1.53 -24.31
C PRO A 607 7.41 -1.47 -22.84
N ARG A 608 6.99 -2.45 -22.02
CA ARG A 608 7.42 -2.54 -20.61
C ARG A 608 8.94 -2.65 -20.47
N ARG A 609 9.59 -3.49 -21.30
CA ARG A 609 11.05 -3.67 -21.26
C ARG A 609 11.79 -2.38 -21.65
N ALA A 610 11.30 -1.67 -22.66
CA ALA A 610 11.88 -0.40 -23.10
C ALA A 610 11.81 0.67 -21.99
N VAL A 611 10.63 0.84 -21.36
CA VAL A 611 10.44 1.76 -20.24
C VAL A 611 11.35 1.41 -19.05
N ARG A 612 11.47 0.11 -18.70
CA ARG A 612 12.37 -0.33 -17.63
C ARG A 612 13.84 -0.05 -17.95
N ALA A 613 14.26 -0.22 -19.21
CA ALA A 613 15.61 0.08 -19.66
C ALA A 613 15.91 1.58 -19.59
N ALA A 614 14.97 2.44 -19.98
CA ALA A 614 15.13 3.90 -19.92
C ALA A 614 15.45 4.41 -18.51
N ARG A 615 14.81 3.84 -17.48
CA ARG A 615 15.10 4.20 -16.08
C ARG A 615 16.55 3.95 -15.67
N VAL A 616 17.27 3.05 -16.35
CA VAL A 616 18.69 2.77 -16.04
C VAL A 616 19.57 3.99 -16.35
N VAL A 617 19.21 4.80 -17.35
CA VAL A 617 19.98 6.01 -17.72
C VAL A 617 20.04 7.00 -16.57
N LEU A 618 18.92 7.22 -15.86
CA LEU A 618 18.87 8.06 -14.66
C LEU A 618 19.67 7.47 -13.49
N LYS A 619 19.64 6.13 -13.32
CA LYS A 619 20.37 5.45 -12.24
C LYS A 619 21.88 5.51 -12.44
N ASP A 620 22.35 5.35 -13.67
CA ASP A 620 23.78 5.45 -14.00
C ASP A 620 24.28 6.88 -13.76
N ALA A 621 23.52 7.90 -14.17
CA ALA A 621 23.87 9.29 -13.89
C ALA A 621 23.91 9.58 -12.37
N ALA A 622 22.92 9.09 -11.62
CA ALA A 622 22.87 9.24 -10.16
C ALA A 622 24.07 8.54 -9.47
N TYR A 623 24.53 7.40 -9.99
CA TYR A 623 25.72 6.72 -9.49
C TYR A 623 27.00 7.51 -9.76
N THR A 624 27.15 8.06 -10.97
CA THR A 624 28.26 8.97 -11.30
C THR A 624 28.30 10.17 -10.35
N VAL A 625 27.14 10.76 -10.06
CA VAL A 625 27.00 11.85 -9.08
C VAL A 625 27.45 11.40 -7.70
N LEU A 626 27.03 10.22 -7.23
CA LEU A 626 27.44 9.69 -5.92
C LEU A 626 28.97 9.58 -5.80
N GLY A 627 29.63 9.02 -6.81
CA GLY A 627 31.09 8.89 -6.82
C GLY A 627 31.79 10.26 -6.77
N ALA A 628 31.31 11.22 -7.56
CA ALA A 628 31.87 12.58 -7.57
C ALA A 628 31.62 13.33 -6.25
N MET A 629 30.46 13.14 -5.61
CA MET A 629 30.19 13.66 -4.26
C MET A 629 31.17 13.09 -3.23
N ILE A 630 31.46 11.79 -3.28
CA ILE A 630 32.42 11.15 -2.38
C ILE A 630 33.81 11.76 -2.55
N THR A 631 34.28 11.94 -3.79
CA THR A 631 35.57 12.60 -4.06
C THR A 631 35.58 14.04 -3.53
N ALA A 632 34.48 14.78 -3.69
CA ALA A 632 34.34 16.13 -3.14
C ALA A 632 34.42 16.17 -1.60
N ILE A 633 33.81 15.19 -0.93
CA ILE A 633 33.88 15.04 0.54
C ILE A 633 35.30 14.71 0.99
N GLU A 634 35.98 13.79 0.30
CA GLU A 634 37.36 13.37 0.63
C GLU A 634 38.37 14.52 0.50
N ALA A 635 38.13 15.47 -0.40
CA ALA A 635 38.98 16.65 -0.57
C ALA A 635 38.86 17.67 0.58
N GLN A 636 37.87 17.53 1.46
CA GLN A 636 37.64 18.42 2.60
C GLN A 636 38.09 17.75 3.91
N PRO A 637 38.77 18.49 4.81
CA PRO A 637 39.18 17.94 6.10
C PRO A 637 37.94 17.56 6.95
N PRO A 638 38.02 16.53 7.82
CA PRO A 638 36.95 16.12 8.72
C PRO A 638 36.81 17.05 9.95
N THR A 639 37.09 18.34 9.79
CA THR A 639 37.00 19.35 10.86
C THR A 639 35.54 19.66 11.19
N ALA A 640 35.32 20.32 12.33
CA ALA A 640 34.01 20.89 12.63
C ALA A 640 33.68 21.91 11.53
N GLY A 641 32.61 21.65 10.76
CA GLY A 641 32.27 22.44 9.57
C GLY A 641 32.01 23.89 9.93
N ASP A 642 32.87 24.80 9.48
CA ASP A 642 32.55 26.22 9.44
C ASP A 642 31.59 26.47 8.26
N PRO A 643 30.56 27.32 8.42
CA PRO A 643 29.69 27.76 7.33
C PRO A 643 30.37 28.07 5.98
N ARG A 644 31.63 28.55 5.98
CA ARG A 644 32.39 28.78 4.74
C ARG A 644 32.78 27.49 4.03
N GLU A 645 33.21 26.47 4.78
CA GLU A 645 33.56 25.14 4.24
C GLU A 645 32.30 24.42 3.74
N GLU A 646 31.19 24.51 4.49
CA GLU A 646 29.90 23.99 4.08
C GLU A 646 29.42 24.61 2.76
N MET A 647 29.52 25.94 2.65
CA MET A 647 29.16 26.67 1.43
C MET A 647 30.05 26.27 0.24
N ALA A 648 31.36 26.17 0.45
CA ALA A 648 32.30 25.79 -0.61
C ALA A 648 32.03 24.36 -1.12
N LEU A 649 31.82 23.39 -0.21
CA LEU A 649 31.45 22.03 -0.59
C LEU A 649 30.09 21.99 -1.30
N SER A 650 29.11 22.74 -0.81
CA SER A 650 27.78 22.85 -1.40
C SER A 650 27.84 23.36 -2.84
N GLN A 651 28.57 24.45 -3.09
CA GLN A 651 28.77 25.01 -4.44
C GLN A 651 29.51 24.04 -5.36
N HIS A 652 30.49 23.31 -4.84
CA HIS A 652 31.21 22.32 -5.63
C HIS A 652 30.31 21.15 -6.03
N ILE A 653 29.48 20.64 -5.11
CA ILE A 653 28.51 19.59 -5.39
C ILE A 653 27.44 20.08 -6.38
N GLU A 654 26.93 21.31 -6.23
CA GLU A 654 26.02 21.91 -7.21
C GLU A 654 26.59 21.90 -8.64
N ALA A 655 27.87 22.26 -8.78
CA ALA A 655 28.55 22.24 -10.07
C ALA A 655 28.67 20.83 -10.65
N ILE A 656 28.96 19.82 -9.80
CA ILE A 656 28.98 18.40 -10.19
C ILE A 656 27.62 17.97 -10.76
N LEU A 657 26.54 18.26 -10.03
CA LEU A 657 25.19 17.86 -10.43
C LEU A 657 24.75 18.56 -11.72
N THR A 658 25.06 19.85 -11.85
CA THR A 658 24.74 20.65 -13.05
C THR A 658 25.44 20.08 -14.27
N ALA A 659 26.74 19.78 -14.15
CA ALA A 659 27.50 19.17 -15.23
C ALA A 659 26.97 17.79 -15.64
N GLU A 660 26.50 16.97 -14.69
CA GLU A 660 25.91 15.66 -15.02
C GLU A 660 24.53 15.80 -15.68
N ILE A 661 23.67 16.73 -15.22
CA ILE A 661 22.39 17.00 -15.88
C ILE A 661 22.61 17.42 -17.34
N ASP A 662 23.58 18.29 -17.61
CA ASP A 662 23.83 18.75 -18.97
C ASP A 662 24.31 17.62 -19.89
N ARG A 663 25.13 16.69 -19.38
CA ARG A 663 25.48 15.46 -20.11
C ARG A 663 24.29 14.51 -20.30
N LEU A 664 23.40 14.46 -19.32
CA LEU A 664 22.25 13.56 -19.31
C LEU A 664 21.17 13.98 -20.30
N ARG A 665 21.00 15.29 -20.58
CA ARG A 665 19.96 15.83 -21.48
C ARG A 665 19.90 15.12 -22.83
N GLY A 666 21.03 15.05 -23.56
CA GLY A 666 21.06 14.42 -24.88
C GLY A 666 20.73 12.92 -24.83
N ARG A 667 21.34 12.19 -23.88
CA ARG A 667 21.07 10.75 -23.69
C ARG A 667 19.61 10.49 -23.34
N MET A 668 19.00 11.34 -22.51
CA MET A 668 17.60 11.18 -22.11
C MET A 668 16.65 11.52 -23.26
N ALA A 669 16.96 12.54 -24.08
CA ALA A 669 16.18 12.87 -25.26
C ALA A 669 16.12 11.70 -26.25
N ASP A 670 17.27 11.10 -26.57
CA ASP A 670 17.35 9.92 -27.43
C ASP A 670 16.56 8.75 -26.83
N THR A 671 16.77 8.48 -25.54
CA THR A 671 16.07 7.40 -24.80
C THR A 671 14.55 7.59 -24.82
N VAL A 672 14.06 8.82 -24.58
CA VAL A 672 12.64 9.13 -24.57
C VAL A 672 12.05 9.00 -25.97
N SER A 673 12.76 9.43 -27.01
CA SER A 673 12.35 9.26 -28.40
C SER A 673 12.17 7.77 -28.75
N ASP A 674 13.15 6.93 -28.40
CA ASP A 674 13.10 5.48 -28.65
C ASP A 674 11.94 4.80 -27.91
N VAL A 675 11.74 5.15 -26.63
CA VAL A 675 10.63 4.60 -25.83
C VAL A 675 9.29 5.08 -26.36
N ALA A 676 9.15 6.36 -26.70
CA ALA A 676 7.92 6.91 -27.25
C ALA A 676 7.51 6.22 -28.57
N GLY A 677 8.49 5.81 -29.39
CA GLY A 677 8.26 5.09 -30.64
C GLY A 677 7.63 3.70 -30.48
N VAL A 678 7.69 3.09 -29.29
CA VAL A 678 7.09 1.78 -28.99
C VAL A 678 5.87 1.86 -28.07
N LEU A 679 5.47 3.06 -27.64
CA LEU A 679 4.30 3.29 -26.81
C LEU A 679 3.06 3.62 -27.65
N VAL A 680 1.88 3.31 -27.12
CA VAL A 680 0.62 3.84 -27.66
C VAL A 680 0.59 5.37 -27.51
N SER A 681 -0.16 6.04 -28.38
CA SER A 681 -0.08 7.49 -28.56
C SER A 681 -0.27 8.29 -27.27
N ASP A 682 -1.15 7.86 -26.37
CA ASP A 682 -1.46 8.60 -25.13
C ASP A 682 -0.32 8.50 -24.11
N HIS A 683 0.23 7.30 -23.93
CA HIS A 683 1.41 7.07 -23.09
C HIS A 683 2.65 7.78 -23.65
N ALA A 684 2.82 7.76 -24.97
CA ALA A 684 3.92 8.47 -25.63
C ALA A 684 3.82 9.98 -25.39
N ARG A 685 2.62 10.59 -25.55
CA ARG A 685 2.39 12.01 -25.27
C ARG A 685 2.63 12.36 -23.80
N MET A 686 2.22 11.51 -22.87
CA MET A 686 2.49 11.70 -21.44
C MET A 686 3.99 11.71 -21.17
N LEU A 687 4.72 10.72 -21.66
CA LEU A 687 6.18 10.63 -21.47
C LEU A 687 6.91 11.83 -22.07
N VAL A 688 6.58 12.21 -23.31
CA VAL A 688 7.18 13.37 -23.99
C VAL A 688 6.89 14.66 -23.21
N ARG A 689 5.67 14.87 -22.72
CA ARG A 689 5.31 16.04 -21.92
C ARG A 689 6.14 16.14 -20.64
N GLU A 690 6.27 15.04 -19.88
CA GLU A 690 7.07 15.05 -18.66
C GLU A 690 8.57 15.19 -18.94
N HIS A 691 9.06 14.66 -20.07
CA HIS A 691 10.43 14.90 -20.53
C HIS A 691 10.67 16.38 -20.86
N SER A 692 9.77 17.03 -21.61
CA SER A 692 9.90 18.46 -21.92
C SER A 692 9.88 19.32 -20.66
N ARG A 693 9.05 18.96 -19.66
CA ARG A 693 9.07 19.63 -18.34
C ARG A 693 10.42 19.44 -17.64
N TRP A 694 10.92 18.21 -17.59
CA TRP A 694 12.22 17.88 -17.00
C TRP A 694 13.37 18.63 -17.69
N GLU A 695 13.35 18.72 -19.01
CA GLU A 695 14.34 19.45 -19.81
C GLU A 695 14.26 20.96 -19.55
N SER A 696 13.06 21.53 -19.49
CA SER A 696 12.88 22.98 -19.26
C SER A 696 13.20 23.41 -17.82
N ALA A 697 13.29 22.49 -16.86
CA ALA A 697 13.50 22.82 -15.47
C ALA A 697 14.87 23.50 -15.25
N THR A 698 14.88 24.68 -14.62
CA THR A 698 16.09 25.43 -14.26
C THR A 698 16.33 25.40 -12.76
N GLY A 699 17.59 25.23 -12.36
CA GLY A 699 17.99 25.23 -10.95
C GLY A 699 17.60 23.96 -10.18
N TRP A 700 17.77 24.04 -8.87
CA TRP A 700 17.61 22.94 -7.93
C TRP A 700 16.58 23.32 -6.87
N ARG A 701 15.41 22.67 -6.91
CA ARG A 701 14.31 22.91 -5.98
C ARG A 701 13.96 21.60 -5.30
N LEU A 702 13.56 21.67 -4.03
CA LEU A 702 12.95 20.54 -3.36
C LEU A 702 11.46 20.51 -3.72
N ILE A 703 10.92 19.35 -4.09
CA ILE A 703 9.49 19.22 -4.45
C ILE A 703 8.58 19.59 -3.27
N ASN A 704 9.06 19.34 -2.04
CA ASN A 704 8.34 19.69 -0.81
C ASN A 704 8.71 21.08 -0.23
N ALA A 705 9.44 21.94 -0.96
CA ALA A 705 9.78 23.28 -0.47
C ALA A 705 8.55 24.21 -0.32
N ALA A 706 7.42 23.88 -0.95
CA ALA A 706 6.16 24.61 -0.85
C ALA A 706 5.24 24.09 0.27
N ASP A 707 5.59 22.99 0.92
CA ASP A 707 5.07 22.69 2.25
C ASP A 707 5.85 23.64 3.20
N PRO A 708 5.22 24.54 3.98
CA PRO A 708 5.92 25.39 4.95
C PRO A 708 6.79 24.59 5.94
N CYS A 709 6.64 23.26 5.92
CA CYS A 709 7.35 22.27 6.67
C CYS A 709 8.55 21.62 5.94
N GLY A 710 9.06 22.19 4.83
CA GLY A 710 10.06 21.59 3.95
C GLY A 710 11.50 22.13 3.99
N THR A 711 11.91 22.90 5.02
CA THR A 711 13.31 23.33 5.24
C THR A 711 13.74 23.18 6.67
#